data_AF-A0A830E235-F1
#
_entry.id   AF-A0A830E235-F1
#
_cell.length_a   1.000
_cell.length_b   1.000
_cell.length_c   1.000
_cell.angle_alpha   90.00
_cell.angle_beta   90.00
_cell.angle_gamma   90.00
#
_symmetry.space_group_name_H-M   'P 1'
#
loop_
_entity.id
_entity.type
_entity.pdbx_description
1 polymer ?
#
loop_
_entity_poly.entity_id
_entity_poly.type
_entity_poly.pdbx_seq_one_letter_code
_entity_poly.pdbx_strand_id
1 'polypeptide(L)'
;MPGLLPVLLAILVAISNSTTYQEVNPLINNYGIVTYPMDYAVIYDHVIGAGTYMMMITPENYYSVGIYGPGPVGLYLMSSAKVLLLVLNTQEYGELRTGNITGSLFGYYGSLLNETIELPEGPYYIVVINNGSSTVQAELAVIQQYPTPLINAPIGIVDYGLMPAQMGYVPYSYVTNEFLGRVQMMNAKVEPLTNCSLLPPNIFSVQLNTVLELKTNNGMQYYWVQDVLLIDPQNETLAPLVNVWNMSSARMVMDPLYVVGHGLLINNETYAYMGNWTPFQMPLSINLSIITNRTINGFPEVLLGYSMDGVNFLIDNVTLLLSPSWGPYLVVNGSSYSPLGYLVDAELVIGGPGCGATVIARELNLSMSLYYRDRVGDLIPVPSAWSFGSDTGETVVNARDTVVSPGYVHITTGYEYLGPLVNSDYLAFLILNDYLVGNKSFVSVSLPLPIGSRALLTSLTEVYLDNNTLLRFAGLLVNNEYVNSTELSLTINQTYVVNYVWVRYYRLQVIDEANLLTNLSGWYNEDSIVSITVPRPVIYLGNDTRLVFAGFITNATHYVVTNDTLILLVDRPITVIINWSREYNASLSLYTVNGVYVTTKHLGWIMSSEELTNVSIGSATYTLRTPLLITGVSNTAVLNAKYGSLTVRDALGLPIPFVQVVIKCDDQEITGVTNAYGATQELLIPTNASCVVKAPPIGYYSIALILTFILLVVIIYYALHHSKAT
;
A
#
# COMPACT_ATOMS: atom_id res chain seq x y z
N MET A 1 -2.13 -7.90 -0.66
CA MET A 1 -1.87 -6.98 0.45
C MET A 1 -3.14 -6.17 0.65
N PRO A 2 -3.88 -6.31 1.75
CA PRO A 2 -5.00 -5.41 2.04
C PRO A 2 -4.39 -4.01 2.22
N GLY A 3 -4.83 -3.07 1.39
CA GLY A 3 -4.26 -1.73 1.32
C GLY A 3 -4.33 -1.04 2.67
N LEU A 4 -3.19 -0.51 3.11
CA LEU A 4 -3.12 0.51 4.16
C LEU A 4 -4.13 1.59 3.80
N LEU A 5 -5.24 1.67 4.55
CA LEU A 5 -6.18 2.76 4.41
C LEU A 5 -5.43 4.09 4.70
N PRO A 6 -5.67 5.13 3.91
CA PRO A 6 -4.88 6.34 3.95
C PRO A 6 -5.11 7.16 5.22
N VAL A 7 -4.02 7.69 5.76
CA VAL A 7 -3.99 8.65 6.86
C VAL A 7 -4.90 9.84 6.51
N LEU A 8 -5.90 10.15 7.33
CA LEU A 8 -6.86 11.22 7.04
C LEU A 8 -6.16 12.59 7.03
N LEU A 9 -6.06 13.23 5.86
CA LEU A 9 -5.68 14.63 5.73
C LEU A 9 -6.92 15.48 5.53
N ALA A 10 -7.05 16.58 6.27
CA ALA A 10 -8.08 17.58 6.04
C ALA A 10 -7.42 18.87 5.57
N ILE A 11 -7.85 19.36 4.41
CA ILE A 11 -7.39 20.61 3.80
C ILE A 11 -8.57 21.56 3.75
N LEU A 12 -8.38 22.78 4.23
CA LEU A 12 -9.35 23.85 4.09
C LEU A 12 -8.80 24.89 3.13
N VAL A 13 -9.48 25.10 1.99
CA VAL A 13 -9.06 26.07 0.97
C VAL A 13 -10.02 27.24 0.91
N ALA A 14 -9.51 28.46 1.04
CA ALA A 14 -10.23 29.67 0.68
C ALA A 14 -9.70 30.19 -0.66
N ILE A 15 -10.60 30.36 -1.63
CA ILE A 15 -10.29 30.92 -2.95
C ILE A 15 -10.06 32.43 -2.80
N SER A 16 -9.24 33.02 -3.67
CA SER A 16 -8.98 34.47 -3.78
C SER A 16 -10.22 35.32 -3.45
N ASN A 17 -10.09 36.21 -2.45
CA ASN A 17 -11.14 37.11 -1.93
C ASN A 17 -12.39 36.47 -1.28
N SER A 18 -12.39 35.16 -1.03
CA SER A 18 -13.42 34.48 -0.23
C SER A 18 -12.98 34.32 1.23
N THR A 19 -13.88 34.59 2.18
CA THR A 19 -13.70 34.22 3.60
C THR A 19 -14.18 32.80 3.90
N THR A 20 -14.74 32.12 2.91
CA THR A 20 -15.35 30.80 3.04
C THR A 20 -14.31 29.74 2.70
N TYR A 21 -13.99 28.92 3.69
CA TYR A 21 -13.09 27.78 3.52
C TYR A 21 -13.87 26.55 3.08
N GLN A 22 -13.38 25.85 2.07
CA GLN A 22 -13.92 24.58 1.61
C GLN A 22 -13.08 23.43 2.14
N GLU A 23 -13.73 22.42 2.70
CA GLU A 23 -13.07 21.17 3.06
C GLU A 23 -12.80 20.35 1.81
N VAL A 24 -11.52 20.17 1.50
CA VAL A 24 -11.02 19.29 0.46
C VAL A 24 -10.48 18.08 1.20
N ASN A 25 -11.18 16.94 1.09
CA ASN A 25 -10.62 15.65 1.49
C ASN A 25 -9.78 15.13 0.31
N PRO A 26 -8.44 15.22 0.37
CA PRO A 26 -7.56 14.79 -0.72
C PRO A 26 -7.67 13.28 -0.99
N LEU A 27 -8.23 12.48 -0.07
CA LEU A 27 -8.41 11.03 -0.22
C LEU A 27 -9.73 10.63 -0.89
N ILE A 28 -10.77 11.43 -0.72
CA ILE A 28 -12.06 11.24 -1.42
C ILE A 28 -12.02 11.91 -2.80
N ASN A 29 -11.16 12.92 -2.93
CA ASN A 29 -10.81 13.55 -4.20
C ASN A 29 -9.56 12.94 -4.85
N ASN A 30 -9.07 11.83 -4.28
CA ASN A 30 -8.00 11.01 -4.84
C ASN A 30 -8.60 10.06 -5.87
N TYR A 31 -8.50 10.41 -7.15
CA TYR A 31 -8.05 9.39 -8.08
C TYR A 31 -6.55 9.32 -7.86
N GLY A 32 -6.13 8.29 -7.14
CA GLY A 32 -4.80 8.19 -6.58
C GLY A 32 -3.72 8.52 -7.60
N ILE A 33 -2.79 9.39 -7.20
CA ILE A 33 -1.47 9.40 -7.81
C ILE A 33 -0.80 8.10 -7.40
N VAL A 34 -1.00 7.06 -8.19
CA VAL A 34 0.14 6.17 -8.44
C VAL A 34 1.05 7.02 -9.32
N THR A 35 2.23 7.39 -8.80
CA THR A 35 3.31 7.83 -9.65
C THR A 35 3.68 6.63 -10.52
N TYR A 36 3.01 6.47 -11.66
CA TYR A 36 3.57 5.66 -12.72
C TYR A 36 4.83 6.39 -13.21
N PRO A 37 5.89 5.65 -13.56
CA PRO A 37 7.01 6.22 -14.30
C PRO A 37 6.45 7.09 -15.44
N MET A 38 7.10 8.21 -15.74
CA MET A 38 6.83 9.11 -16.87
C MET A 38 7.07 8.44 -18.25
N ASP A 39 6.85 7.14 -18.34
CA ASP A 39 6.75 6.39 -19.57
C ASP A 39 5.24 6.15 -19.76
N TYR A 40 4.74 6.28 -20.99
CA TYR A 40 3.33 6.17 -21.35
C TYR A 40 2.51 7.46 -21.17
N ALA A 41 2.76 8.44 -22.06
CA ALA A 41 1.69 9.29 -22.56
C ALA A 41 1.71 9.41 -24.10
N VAL A 42 0.63 9.02 -24.78
CA VAL A 42 0.49 9.04 -26.26
C VAL A 42 0.64 10.44 -26.89
N ILE A 43 0.68 11.51 -26.07
CA ILE A 43 1.11 12.86 -26.44
C ILE A 43 2.55 12.87 -27.02
N TYR A 44 3.36 11.85 -26.70
CA TYR A 44 4.77 11.75 -27.08
C TYR A 44 5.03 11.62 -28.58
N ASP A 45 4.16 10.97 -29.36
CA ASP A 45 4.49 10.73 -30.78
C ASP A 45 4.31 11.97 -31.67
N HIS A 46 3.67 13.04 -31.19
CA HIS A 46 3.44 14.27 -31.97
C HIS A 46 4.10 15.53 -31.38
N VAL A 47 4.54 15.51 -30.10
CA VAL A 47 4.93 16.74 -29.36
C VAL A 47 6.41 16.78 -28.90
N ILE A 48 7.26 15.76 -29.17
CA ILE A 48 8.69 15.88 -28.81
C ILE A 48 9.41 16.87 -29.72
N GLY A 49 9.68 18.06 -29.18
CA GLY A 49 10.86 18.84 -29.53
C GLY A 49 10.65 20.31 -29.89
N ALA A 50 9.40 20.79 -29.95
CA ALA A 50 9.10 22.21 -30.16
C ALA A 50 8.35 22.80 -28.95
N GLY A 51 8.84 23.91 -28.39
CA GLY A 51 8.24 24.58 -27.23
C GLY A 51 9.18 25.61 -26.59
N THR A 52 8.63 26.47 -25.75
CA THR A 52 9.40 27.43 -24.94
C THR A 52 9.58 26.90 -23.53
N TYR A 53 10.84 26.79 -23.08
CA TYR A 53 11.26 26.22 -21.82
C TYR A 53 11.89 27.30 -20.94
N MET A 54 11.28 27.62 -19.82
CA MET A 54 11.88 28.49 -18.80
C MET A 54 12.53 27.62 -17.72
N MET A 55 13.78 27.88 -17.37
CA MET A 55 14.59 27.05 -16.48
C MET A 55 15.41 27.87 -15.47
N MET A 56 15.53 27.35 -14.26
CA MET A 56 16.52 27.78 -13.28
C MET A 56 17.57 26.70 -13.10
N ILE A 57 18.81 26.99 -13.48
CA ILE A 57 19.90 26.02 -13.51
C ILE A 57 20.87 26.36 -12.39
N THR A 58 21.01 25.51 -11.37
CA THR A 58 22.01 25.68 -10.29
C THR A 58 23.43 25.46 -10.79
N PRO A 59 24.46 25.99 -10.11
CA PRO A 59 25.87 25.73 -10.46
C PRO A 59 26.16 24.24 -10.68
N GLU A 60 26.96 23.91 -11.69
CA GLU A 60 27.39 22.54 -12.04
C GLU A 60 26.26 21.60 -12.50
N ASN A 61 25.03 22.11 -12.68
CA ASN A 61 23.90 21.34 -13.18
C ASN A 61 23.56 21.72 -14.62
N TYR A 62 22.72 20.90 -15.24
CA TYR A 62 22.21 21.14 -16.59
C TYR A 62 20.73 20.83 -16.70
N TYR A 63 20.09 21.45 -17.68
CA TYR A 63 18.74 21.12 -18.14
C TYR A 63 18.85 20.48 -19.53
N SER A 64 17.99 19.50 -19.86
CA SER A 64 18.03 18.86 -21.18
C SER A 64 16.64 18.61 -21.75
N VAL A 65 16.47 18.87 -23.05
CA VAL A 65 15.25 18.65 -23.84
C VAL A 65 15.55 17.61 -24.91
N GLY A 66 14.75 16.55 -24.99
CA GLY A 66 14.81 15.58 -26.09
C GLY A 66 14.13 16.13 -27.34
N ILE A 67 14.71 15.89 -28.51
CA ILE A 67 14.17 16.25 -29.83
C ILE A 67 14.46 15.12 -30.83
N TYR A 68 13.68 15.00 -31.90
CA TYR A 68 13.89 13.96 -32.90
C TYR A 68 14.05 14.58 -34.29
N GLY A 69 15.23 14.51 -34.91
CA GLY A 69 15.40 14.92 -36.31
C GLY A 69 14.79 13.89 -37.28
N PRO A 70 14.59 14.22 -38.56
CA PRO A 70 15.35 15.21 -39.30
C PRO A 70 14.66 16.58 -39.42
N GLY A 71 15.45 17.61 -39.73
CA GLY A 71 14.97 18.92 -40.19
C GLY A 71 15.53 20.12 -39.43
N PRO A 72 15.16 21.34 -39.85
CA PRO A 72 15.57 22.56 -39.19
C PRO A 72 14.97 22.68 -37.80
N VAL A 73 15.83 22.95 -36.83
CA VAL A 73 15.47 23.24 -35.44
C VAL A 73 15.96 24.64 -35.08
N GLY A 74 15.01 25.56 -34.91
CA GLY A 74 15.25 26.87 -34.34
C GLY A 74 15.57 26.77 -32.85
N LEU A 75 16.62 27.44 -32.41
CA LEU A 75 17.09 27.52 -31.04
C LEU A 75 17.15 28.99 -30.64
N TYR A 76 16.28 29.39 -29.73
CA TYR A 76 16.27 30.71 -29.12
C TYR A 76 16.62 30.54 -27.65
N LEU A 77 17.70 31.16 -27.18
CA LEU A 77 18.10 31.13 -25.78
C LEU A 77 18.17 32.56 -25.26
N MET A 78 17.68 32.81 -24.07
CA MET A 78 17.92 34.06 -23.33
C MET A 78 18.18 33.71 -21.87
N SER A 79 19.25 34.20 -21.25
CA SER A 79 19.57 33.84 -19.87
C SER A 79 20.16 34.98 -19.06
N SER A 80 19.96 34.94 -17.74
CA SER A 80 20.42 35.96 -16.79
C SER A 80 21.94 35.98 -16.61
N ALA A 81 22.63 34.91 -17.00
CA ALA A 81 24.09 34.83 -17.11
C ALA A 81 24.49 33.90 -18.27
N LYS A 82 25.79 33.81 -18.57
CA LYS A 82 26.29 32.93 -19.65
C LYS A 82 26.11 31.46 -19.28
N VAL A 83 25.60 30.67 -20.21
CA VAL A 83 25.42 29.21 -20.10
C VAL A 83 26.01 28.52 -21.32
N LEU A 84 26.31 27.24 -21.19
CA LEU A 84 26.76 26.39 -22.30
C LEU A 84 25.57 25.58 -22.82
N LEU A 85 25.09 25.88 -24.02
CA LEU A 85 24.10 25.09 -24.73
C LEU A 85 24.81 24.08 -25.65
N LEU A 86 24.45 22.81 -25.57
CA LEU A 86 24.93 21.73 -26.43
C LEU A 86 23.75 21.04 -27.11
N VAL A 87 23.94 20.54 -28.32
CA VAL A 87 23.04 19.57 -28.95
C VAL A 87 23.79 18.26 -29.12
N LEU A 88 23.30 17.23 -28.44
CA LEU A 88 23.99 15.96 -28.27
C LEU A 88 23.15 14.84 -28.89
N ASN A 89 23.79 13.89 -29.57
CA ASN A 89 23.11 12.63 -29.90
C ASN A 89 22.97 11.74 -28.65
N THR A 90 22.29 10.60 -28.79
CA THR A 90 22.04 9.69 -27.65
C THR A 90 23.33 9.16 -26.99
N GLN A 91 24.38 8.90 -27.77
CA GLN A 91 25.67 8.45 -27.23
C GLN A 91 26.36 9.57 -26.44
N GLU A 92 26.46 10.76 -27.03
CA GLU A 92 27.09 11.94 -26.43
C GLU A 92 26.36 12.41 -25.16
N TYR A 93 25.04 12.32 -25.13
CA TYR A 93 24.26 12.62 -23.93
C TYR A 93 24.49 11.58 -22.81
N GLY A 94 24.70 10.31 -23.16
CA GLY A 94 25.16 9.29 -22.22
C GLY A 94 26.54 9.60 -21.64
N GLU A 95 27.46 10.09 -22.48
CA GLU A 95 28.81 10.51 -22.08
C GLU A 95 28.80 11.71 -21.12
N LEU A 96 27.94 12.73 -21.36
CA LEU A 96 27.70 13.86 -20.45
C LEU A 96 27.35 13.39 -19.04
N ARG A 97 26.47 12.40 -18.92
CA ARG A 97 26.02 11.85 -17.62
C ARG A 97 27.14 11.15 -16.85
N THR A 98 28.18 10.71 -17.55
CA THR A 98 29.36 10.04 -16.96
C THR A 98 30.56 10.98 -16.78
N GLY A 99 30.41 12.27 -17.14
CA GLY A 99 31.45 13.29 -16.98
C GLY A 99 32.53 13.32 -18.08
N ASN A 100 32.33 12.61 -19.20
CA ASN A 100 33.33 12.46 -20.27
C ASN A 100 32.77 12.86 -21.65
N ILE A 101 32.36 14.11 -21.83
CA ILE A 101 31.88 14.57 -23.15
C ILE A 101 33.03 14.56 -24.16
N THR A 102 32.90 13.79 -25.25
CA THR A 102 33.90 13.74 -26.32
C THR A 102 33.57 14.62 -27.53
N GLY A 103 32.31 15.06 -27.67
CA GLY A 103 31.83 15.92 -28.76
C GLY A 103 30.38 16.40 -28.59
N SER A 104 29.95 17.26 -29.51
CA SER A 104 28.56 17.74 -29.63
C SER A 104 28.26 18.08 -31.09
N LEU A 105 27.02 17.86 -31.55
CA LEU A 105 26.58 18.29 -32.88
C LEU A 105 26.56 19.82 -33.02
N PHE A 106 26.13 20.51 -31.96
CA PHE A 106 26.15 21.96 -31.88
C PHE A 106 26.52 22.40 -30.47
N GLY A 107 27.24 23.51 -30.34
CA GLY A 107 27.64 24.07 -29.06
C GLY A 107 27.66 25.59 -29.09
N TYR A 108 27.10 26.22 -28.07
CA TYR A 108 27.04 27.67 -27.91
C TYR A 108 27.33 28.06 -26.46
N TYR A 109 28.15 29.09 -26.24
CA TYR A 109 28.39 29.64 -24.91
C TYR A 109 28.06 31.13 -24.86
N GLY A 110 27.01 31.49 -24.14
CA GLY A 110 26.55 32.87 -24.05
C GLY A 110 25.21 32.99 -23.33
N SER A 111 24.59 34.18 -23.41
CA SER A 111 23.33 34.49 -22.71
C SER A 111 22.18 34.87 -23.65
N LEU A 112 22.42 34.85 -24.96
CA LEU A 112 21.42 35.12 -25.98
C LEU A 112 21.76 34.33 -27.25
N LEU A 113 20.90 33.41 -27.68
CA LEU A 113 21.03 32.64 -28.93
C LEU A 113 19.77 32.83 -29.76
N ASN A 114 19.93 32.90 -31.07
CA ASN A 114 18.84 32.78 -32.04
C ASN A 114 19.47 32.18 -33.30
N GLU A 115 19.44 30.86 -33.40
CA GLU A 115 20.06 30.12 -34.48
C GLU A 115 19.11 29.03 -34.99
N THR A 116 19.32 28.55 -36.21
CA THR A 116 18.64 27.36 -36.71
C THR A 116 19.70 26.32 -37.05
N ILE A 117 19.55 25.11 -36.53
CA ILE A 117 20.46 24.00 -36.78
C ILE A 117 19.74 22.90 -37.56
N GLU A 118 20.45 22.23 -38.44
CA GLU A 118 19.92 21.08 -39.17
C GLU A 118 20.25 19.81 -38.42
N LEU A 119 19.22 19.02 -38.11
CA LEU A 119 19.39 17.71 -37.48
C LEU A 119 19.24 16.60 -38.52
N PRO A 120 20.18 15.64 -38.56
CA PRO A 120 19.97 14.36 -39.23
C PRO A 120 18.80 13.59 -38.60
N GLU A 121 18.36 12.52 -39.26
CA GLU A 121 17.35 11.62 -38.69
C GLU A 121 17.86 10.95 -37.42
N GLY A 122 17.08 11.03 -36.34
CA GLY A 122 17.37 10.35 -35.08
C GLY A 122 17.16 11.19 -33.82
N PRO A 123 17.34 10.59 -32.62
CA PRO A 123 17.13 11.25 -31.34
C PRO A 123 18.34 12.10 -30.89
N TYR A 124 18.05 13.35 -30.49
CA TYR A 124 19.00 14.33 -29.98
C TYR A 124 18.52 14.95 -28.65
N TYR A 125 19.44 15.61 -27.95
CA TYR A 125 19.22 16.29 -26.69
C TYR A 125 19.82 17.70 -26.74
N ILE A 126 18.99 18.73 -26.57
CA ILE A 126 19.47 20.10 -26.34
C ILE A 126 19.69 20.26 -24.84
N VAL A 127 20.94 20.51 -24.45
CA VAL A 127 21.38 20.60 -23.07
C VAL A 127 21.84 22.02 -22.77
N VAL A 128 21.29 22.66 -21.74
CA VAL A 128 21.76 23.95 -21.23
C VAL A 128 22.47 23.72 -19.89
N ILE A 129 23.77 23.99 -19.83
CA ILE A 129 24.65 23.73 -18.69
C ILE A 129 25.00 25.06 -18.02
N ASN A 130 24.81 25.13 -16.69
CA ASN A 130 25.32 26.23 -15.89
C ASN A 130 26.72 25.88 -15.34
N ASN A 131 27.75 26.42 -16.00
CA ASN A 131 29.14 26.32 -15.57
C ASN A 131 29.58 27.51 -14.68
N GLY A 132 28.64 28.36 -14.26
CA GLY A 132 28.88 29.50 -13.37
C GLY A 132 28.73 29.16 -11.89
N SER A 133 28.93 30.16 -11.03
CA SER A 133 28.87 30.04 -9.57
C SER A 133 27.53 30.46 -8.93
N SER A 134 26.58 30.95 -9.73
CA SER A 134 25.24 31.36 -9.29
C SER A 134 24.17 30.68 -10.13
N THR A 135 22.98 30.49 -9.56
CA THR A 135 21.81 29.99 -10.31
C THR A 135 21.48 30.91 -11.48
N VAL A 136 21.27 30.31 -12.67
CA VAL A 136 20.93 31.05 -13.90
C VAL A 136 19.47 30.83 -14.24
N GLN A 137 18.76 31.91 -14.54
CA GLN A 137 17.44 31.86 -15.18
C GLN A 137 17.66 31.88 -16.69
N ALA A 138 17.11 30.91 -17.41
CA ALA A 138 17.20 30.85 -18.86
C ALA A 138 15.83 30.53 -19.48
N GLU A 139 15.58 31.07 -20.66
CA GLU A 139 14.46 30.75 -21.53
C GLU A 139 15.07 30.12 -22.79
N LEU A 140 14.65 28.91 -23.14
CA LEU A 140 15.03 28.21 -24.35
C LEU A 140 13.76 27.96 -25.17
N ALA A 141 13.57 28.60 -26.31
CA ALA A 141 12.58 28.18 -27.29
C ALA A 141 13.23 27.25 -28.32
N VAL A 142 12.69 26.05 -28.45
CA VAL A 142 13.04 25.10 -29.50
C VAL A 142 11.90 25.10 -30.50
N ILE A 143 12.19 25.35 -31.76
CA ILE A 143 11.17 25.41 -32.81
C ILE A 143 11.56 24.39 -33.87
N GLN A 144 10.95 23.22 -33.79
CA GLN A 144 11.14 22.21 -34.82
C GLN A 144 10.27 22.55 -36.02
N GLN A 145 10.90 22.93 -37.13
CA GLN A 145 10.24 23.11 -38.41
C GLN A 145 10.31 21.78 -39.14
N TYR A 146 9.26 20.97 -39.04
CA TYR A 146 9.14 19.78 -39.88
C TYR A 146 9.11 20.21 -41.35
N PRO A 147 10.02 19.74 -42.22
CA PRO A 147 9.94 20.00 -43.65
C PRO A 147 8.82 19.14 -44.29
N THR A 148 7.56 19.57 -44.07
CA THR A 148 6.27 19.25 -44.76
C THR A 148 5.64 17.85 -44.56
N PRO A 149 4.28 17.66 -44.61
CA PRO A 149 3.16 18.58 -44.90
C PRO A 149 2.24 18.85 -43.68
N LEU A 150 1.32 19.82 -43.81
CA LEU A 150 0.17 20.15 -42.94
C LEU A 150 -0.07 19.19 -41.76
N ILE A 151 0.06 19.69 -40.53
CA ILE A 151 -0.26 18.92 -39.33
C ILE A 151 -1.77 18.93 -39.19
N ASN A 152 -2.42 17.84 -39.60
CA ASN A 152 -3.87 17.68 -39.45
C ASN A 152 -4.19 17.31 -38.00
N ALA A 153 -4.69 18.24 -37.20
CA ALA A 153 -5.17 17.99 -35.83
C ALA A 153 -6.52 18.70 -35.58
N PRO A 154 -7.33 18.24 -34.61
CA PRO A 154 -8.40 19.08 -34.06
C PRO A 154 -7.75 20.25 -33.32
N ILE A 155 -8.11 21.50 -33.61
CA ILE A 155 -7.46 22.69 -33.03
C ILE A 155 -8.40 23.42 -32.09
N GLY A 156 -7.93 23.84 -30.91
CA GLY A 156 -8.79 24.49 -29.92
C GLY A 156 -8.16 24.64 -28.54
N ILE A 157 -8.96 24.47 -27.49
CA ILE A 157 -8.53 24.49 -26.09
C ILE A 157 -8.78 23.13 -25.47
N VAL A 158 -7.74 22.50 -24.94
CA VAL A 158 -7.81 21.15 -24.36
C VAL A 158 -7.13 21.08 -23.00
N ASP A 159 -7.79 20.42 -22.06
CA ASP A 159 -7.29 20.12 -20.72
C ASP A 159 -7.01 18.63 -20.57
N TYR A 160 -5.75 18.25 -20.80
CA TYR A 160 -5.26 16.87 -20.62
C TYR A 160 -5.05 16.47 -19.16
N GLY A 161 -5.31 17.34 -18.18
CA GLY A 161 -4.89 17.12 -16.81
C GLY A 161 -3.37 17.19 -16.63
N LEU A 162 -2.66 17.84 -17.56
CA LEU A 162 -1.20 17.99 -17.53
C LEU A 162 -0.83 19.48 -17.56
N MET A 163 -0.06 19.91 -16.56
CA MET A 163 0.48 21.26 -16.50
C MET A 163 1.98 21.29 -16.82
N PRO A 164 2.46 22.15 -17.72
CA PRO A 164 3.88 22.43 -17.88
C PRO A 164 4.50 22.93 -16.56
N ALA A 165 5.65 22.35 -16.17
CA ALA A 165 6.40 22.68 -14.97
C ALA A 165 7.91 22.74 -15.25
N GLN A 166 8.67 23.29 -14.30
CA GLN A 166 10.13 23.47 -14.43
C GLN A 166 10.92 22.17 -14.71
N MET A 167 10.35 21.00 -14.43
CA MET A 167 10.95 19.67 -14.68
C MET A 167 10.05 18.76 -15.52
N GLY A 168 9.34 19.29 -16.52
CA GLY A 168 8.47 18.52 -17.42
C GLY A 168 7.00 18.85 -17.23
N TYR A 169 6.18 17.86 -16.90
CA TYR A 169 4.74 18.05 -16.68
C TYR A 169 4.33 17.52 -15.32
N VAL A 170 3.44 18.25 -14.64
CA VAL A 170 2.79 17.80 -13.41
C VAL A 170 1.39 17.33 -13.78
N PRO A 171 1.08 16.04 -13.61
CA PRO A 171 -0.28 15.57 -13.80
C PRO A 171 -1.17 16.01 -12.63
N TYR A 172 -2.43 16.27 -12.96
CA TYR A 172 -3.50 16.57 -12.02
C TYR A 172 -4.80 15.91 -12.49
N SER A 173 -5.75 15.83 -11.58
CA SER A 173 -7.09 15.34 -11.87
C SER A 173 -8.13 16.13 -11.08
N TYR A 174 -9.33 16.21 -11.64
CA TYR A 174 -10.48 16.80 -10.95
C TYR A 174 -11.78 16.20 -11.47
N VAL A 175 -12.83 16.33 -10.65
CA VAL A 175 -14.21 16.06 -11.06
C VAL A 175 -14.99 17.36 -11.10
N THR A 176 -15.91 17.44 -12.06
CA THR A 176 -16.92 18.48 -12.17
C THR A 176 -18.26 17.84 -12.54
N ASN A 177 -19.34 18.60 -12.35
CA ASN A 177 -20.64 18.23 -12.89
C ASN A 177 -21.00 19.01 -14.16
N GLU A 178 -20.17 19.96 -14.58
CA GLU A 178 -20.46 20.82 -15.72
C GLU A 178 -19.17 21.30 -16.41
N PHE A 179 -19.16 21.21 -17.74
CA PHE A 179 -18.23 21.88 -18.63
C PHE A 179 -19.00 22.82 -19.56
N LEU A 180 -18.44 24.00 -19.80
CA LEU A 180 -18.99 25.02 -20.69
C LEU A 180 -17.92 25.44 -21.70
N GLY A 181 -18.20 25.24 -22.99
CA GLY A 181 -17.38 25.72 -24.08
C GLY A 181 -17.99 26.95 -24.74
N ARG A 182 -17.35 28.12 -24.67
CA ARG A 182 -17.83 29.34 -25.35
C ARG A 182 -17.11 29.52 -26.67
N VAL A 183 -17.84 29.87 -27.72
CA VAL A 183 -17.29 30.21 -29.04
C VAL A 183 -17.89 31.51 -29.55
N GLN A 184 -17.06 32.46 -29.95
CA GLN A 184 -17.48 33.68 -30.65
C GLN A 184 -16.84 33.69 -32.03
N MET A 185 -17.66 33.67 -33.07
CA MET A 185 -17.19 33.55 -34.46
C MET A 185 -17.53 34.81 -35.23
N MET A 186 -16.51 35.48 -35.75
CA MET A 186 -16.66 36.69 -36.55
C MET A 186 -16.77 36.36 -38.04
N ASN A 187 -15.97 35.41 -38.50
CA ASN A 187 -16.06 34.81 -39.82
C ASN A 187 -15.44 33.40 -39.81
N ALA A 188 -15.93 32.57 -40.73
CA ALA A 188 -15.35 31.27 -41.03
C ALA A 188 -15.62 30.93 -42.50
N LYS A 189 -14.66 30.30 -43.15
CA LYS A 189 -14.80 29.72 -44.48
C LYS A 189 -13.86 28.52 -44.55
N VAL A 190 -14.42 27.35 -44.80
CA VAL A 190 -13.69 26.10 -44.87
C VAL A 190 -13.92 25.40 -46.20
N GLU A 191 -12.98 24.56 -46.61
CA GLU A 191 -13.12 23.66 -47.75
C GLU A 191 -12.74 22.23 -47.32
N PRO A 192 -13.40 21.18 -47.82
CA PRO A 192 -13.05 19.80 -47.52
C PRO A 192 -11.69 19.44 -48.15
N LEU A 193 -10.77 18.90 -47.34
CA LEU A 193 -9.57 18.21 -47.83
C LEU A 193 -9.84 16.71 -48.01
N THR A 194 -10.68 16.13 -47.14
CA THR A 194 -11.21 14.78 -47.29
C THR A 194 -12.74 14.81 -47.24
N ASN A 195 -13.38 13.78 -47.80
CA ASN A 195 -14.83 13.74 -47.95
C ASN A 195 -15.50 12.88 -46.86
N CYS A 196 -16.57 13.40 -46.25
CA CYS A 196 -17.55 12.63 -45.48
C CYS A 196 -18.86 12.62 -46.29
N SER A 197 -19.15 11.51 -46.99
CA SER A 197 -20.27 11.41 -47.94
C SER A 197 -21.66 11.54 -47.29
N LEU A 198 -21.74 11.44 -45.96
CA LEU A 198 -22.97 11.55 -45.20
C LEU A 198 -23.36 13.00 -44.90
N LEU A 199 -22.45 13.96 -45.09
CA LEU A 199 -22.65 15.37 -44.76
C LEU A 199 -22.39 16.27 -45.97
N PRO A 200 -23.04 17.44 -46.05
CA PRO A 200 -22.73 18.40 -47.10
C PRO A 200 -21.25 18.84 -47.09
N PRO A 201 -20.68 19.26 -48.25
CA PRO A 201 -19.34 19.81 -48.28
C PRO A 201 -19.27 21.18 -47.59
N ASN A 202 -18.05 21.67 -47.33
CA ASN A 202 -17.78 23.00 -46.74
C ASN A 202 -18.33 23.21 -45.32
N ILE A 203 -18.59 22.12 -44.59
CA ILE A 203 -18.98 22.14 -43.17
C ILE A 203 -17.75 21.82 -42.33
N PHE A 204 -17.66 22.42 -41.15
CA PHE A 204 -16.73 22.03 -40.09
C PHE A 204 -17.49 21.81 -38.78
N SER A 205 -16.83 21.23 -37.79
CA SER A 205 -17.42 21.01 -36.46
C SER A 205 -16.79 21.93 -35.43
N VAL A 206 -17.59 22.31 -34.44
CA VAL A 206 -17.14 22.76 -33.12
C VAL A 206 -17.57 21.67 -32.13
N GLN A 207 -16.62 21.12 -31.38
CA GLN A 207 -16.84 19.94 -30.54
C GLN A 207 -16.42 20.24 -29.11
N LEU A 208 -17.35 20.14 -28.16
CA LEU A 208 -17.05 20.07 -26.73
C LEU A 208 -17.09 18.58 -26.33
N ASN A 209 -15.93 18.01 -26.02
CA ASN A 209 -15.81 16.61 -25.63
C ASN A 209 -15.29 16.50 -24.20
N THR A 210 -15.85 15.57 -23.44
CA THR A 210 -15.50 15.34 -22.02
C THR A 210 -15.62 13.85 -21.68
N VAL A 211 -14.99 13.43 -20.59
CA VAL A 211 -15.12 12.03 -20.10
C VAL A 211 -16.01 11.96 -18.87
N LEU A 212 -17.05 11.13 -18.94
CA LEU A 212 -17.92 10.77 -17.82
C LEU A 212 -17.39 9.51 -17.13
N GLU A 213 -17.21 9.57 -15.81
CA GLU A 213 -16.76 8.44 -14.99
C GLU A 213 -17.82 8.05 -13.96
N LEU A 214 -18.03 6.74 -13.80
CA LEU A 214 -18.92 6.17 -12.78
C LEU A 214 -18.48 4.78 -12.33
N LYS A 215 -18.80 4.41 -11.09
CA LYS A 215 -18.46 3.10 -10.51
C LYS A 215 -19.68 2.21 -10.37
N THR A 216 -19.69 1.07 -11.06
CA THR A 216 -20.73 0.04 -10.92
C THR A 216 -20.20 -1.18 -10.16
N ASN A 217 -21.07 -2.17 -9.91
CA ASN A 217 -20.67 -3.47 -9.37
C ASN A 217 -19.65 -4.20 -10.27
N ASN A 218 -19.64 -3.89 -11.57
CA ASN A 218 -18.74 -4.50 -12.55
C ASN A 218 -17.40 -3.76 -12.70
N GLY A 219 -17.18 -2.70 -11.91
CA GLY A 219 -15.97 -1.88 -11.94
C GLY A 219 -16.23 -0.43 -12.37
N MET A 220 -15.13 0.29 -12.58
CA MET A 220 -15.15 1.66 -13.12
C MET A 220 -15.54 1.64 -14.59
N GLN A 221 -16.34 2.62 -14.99
CA GLN A 221 -16.78 2.84 -16.37
C GLN A 221 -16.47 4.27 -16.78
N TYR A 222 -16.11 4.42 -18.05
CA TYR A 222 -15.72 5.65 -18.72
C TYR A 222 -16.56 5.79 -19.99
N TYR A 223 -17.14 6.98 -20.20
CA TYR A 223 -17.86 7.32 -21.41
C TYR A 223 -17.35 8.63 -21.97
N TRP A 224 -16.95 8.65 -23.25
CA TRP A 224 -16.62 9.87 -23.96
C TRP A 224 -17.91 10.53 -24.41
N VAL A 225 -18.17 11.75 -23.96
CA VAL A 225 -19.40 12.50 -24.25
C VAL A 225 -19.02 13.67 -25.15
N GLN A 226 -19.61 13.72 -26.35
CA GLN A 226 -19.41 14.80 -27.31
C GLN A 226 -20.70 15.61 -27.50
N ASP A 227 -20.60 16.93 -27.31
CA ASP A 227 -21.57 17.93 -27.73
C ASP A 227 -21.00 18.69 -28.94
N VAL A 228 -21.52 18.40 -30.13
CA VAL A 228 -20.98 18.87 -31.41
C VAL A 228 -21.98 19.78 -32.11
N LEU A 229 -21.50 20.88 -32.65
CA LEU A 229 -22.23 21.69 -33.62
C LEU A 229 -21.55 21.59 -34.98
N LEU A 230 -22.29 21.07 -35.96
CA LEU A 230 -21.91 21.14 -37.37
C LEU A 230 -22.28 22.52 -37.90
N ILE A 231 -21.32 23.23 -38.47
CA ILE A 231 -21.50 24.61 -38.94
C ILE A 231 -21.26 24.65 -40.46
N ASP A 232 -22.27 25.09 -41.19
CA ASP A 232 -22.18 25.48 -42.59
C ASP A 232 -22.07 27.02 -42.66
N PRO A 233 -20.85 27.57 -42.77
CA PRO A 233 -20.67 29.00 -42.83
C PRO A 233 -21.14 29.62 -44.15
N GLN A 234 -21.32 28.83 -45.22
CA GLN A 234 -21.73 29.34 -46.53
C GLN A 234 -23.25 29.56 -46.58
N ASN A 235 -24.01 28.64 -45.99
CA ASN A 235 -25.48 28.72 -45.95
C ASN A 235 -26.00 29.34 -44.64
N GLU A 236 -25.12 29.73 -43.72
CA GLU A 236 -25.44 30.28 -42.39
C GLU A 236 -26.41 29.36 -41.61
N THR A 237 -26.13 28.06 -41.63
CA THR A 237 -26.91 27.05 -40.90
C THR A 237 -26.03 26.20 -40.02
N LEU A 238 -26.55 25.77 -38.88
CA LEU A 238 -25.89 24.82 -37.97
C LEU A 238 -26.82 23.67 -37.61
N ALA A 239 -26.27 22.52 -37.23
CA ALA A 239 -27.03 21.38 -36.70
C ALA A 239 -26.30 20.75 -35.52
N PRO A 240 -26.99 20.44 -34.41
CA PRO A 240 -26.37 19.75 -33.29
C PRO A 240 -26.24 18.25 -33.56
N LEU A 241 -25.15 17.68 -33.07
CA LEU A 241 -24.84 16.26 -33.07
C LEU A 241 -24.30 15.92 -31.68
N VAL A 242 -24.90 14.93 -31.03
CA VAL A 242 -24.42 14.43 -29.75
C VAL A 242 -24.06 12.97 -29.88
N ASN A 243 -23.01 12.56 -29.19
CA ASN A 243 -22.71 11.15 -29.07
C ASN A 243 -22.09 10.82 -27.71
N VAL A 244 -22.25 9.56 -27.30
CA VAL A 244 -21.68 9.00 -26.08
C VAL A 244 -21.02 7.68 -26.45
N TRP A 245 -19.70 7.60 -26.36
CA TRP A 245 -18.92 6.41 -26.67
C TRP A 245 -18.50 5.69 -25.40
N ASN A 246 -18.51 4.37 -25.41
CA ASN A 246 -18.02 3.60 -24.28
C ASN A 246 -16.50 3.44 -24.33
N MET A 247 -15.79 4.04 -23.37
CA MET A 247 -14.34 3.95 -23.22
C MET A 247 -13.90 2.93 -22.16
N SER A 248 -14.84 2.18 -21.57
CA SER A 248 -14.59 1.38 -20.36
C SER A 248 -13.80 0.10 -20.61
N SER A 249 -14.07 -0.64 -21.70
CA SER A 249 -13.28 -1.79 -22.19
C SER A 249 -13.97 -2.44 -23.39
N ALA A 250 -13.24 -3.19 -24.21
CA ALA A 250 -13.78 -3.93 -25.36
C ALA A 250 -14.79 -5.05 -24.99
N ARG A 251 -14.97 -5.34 -23.69
CA ARG A 251 -15.93 -6.32 -23.18
C ARG A 251 -17.15 -5.69 -22.50
N MET A 252 -17.12 -4.38 -22.25
CA MET A 252 -18.25 -3.64 -21.70
C MET A 252 -19.02 -3.03 -22.86
N VAL A 253 -20.01 -3.77 -23.35
CA VAL A 253 -20.91 -3.35 -24.42
C VAL A 253 -21.98 -2.42 -23.84
N MET A 254 -22.34 -1.34 -24.52
CA MET A 254 -23.55 -0.58 -24.15
C MET A 254 -24.77 -1.40 -24.52
N ASP A 255 -25.63 -1.69 -23.55
CA ASP A 255 -26.90 -2.36 -23.82
C ASP A 255 -27.94 -1.30 -24.23
N PRO A 256 -28.60 -1.43 -25.39
CA PRO A 256 -29.65 -0.49 -25.80
C PRO A 256 -30.83 -0.44 -24.82
N LEU A 257 -31.00 -1.45 -23.96
CA LEU A 257 -32.01 -1.42 -22.89
C LEU A 257 -31.61 -0.53 -21.69
N TYR A 258 -30.34 -0.14 -21.60
CA TYR A 258 -29.82 0.66 -20.48
C TYR A 258 -29.42 2.09 -20.87
N VAL A 259 -29.73 2.55 -22.08
CA VAL A 259 -29.49 3.93 -22.52
C VAL A 259 -30.80 4.52 -23.04
N VAL A 260 -31.16 5.71 -22.55
CA VAL A 260 -32.39 6.41 -22.92
C VAL A 260 -32.07 7.84 -23.33
N GLY A 261 -32.64 8.28 -24.45
CA GLY A 261 -32.61 9.67 -24.94
C GLY A 261 -33.26 9.75 -26.33
N HIS A 262 -33.02 10.82 -27.09
CA HIS A 262 -33.58 11.02 -28.44
C HIS A 262 -32.90 10.18 -29.54
N GLY A 263 -31.69 9.73 -29.29
CA GLY A 263 -30.81 9.03 -30.21
C GLY A 263 -30.99 7.53 -30.26
N LEU A 264 -30.05 6.90 -30.94
CA LEU A 264 -30.00 5.46 -31.15
C LEU A 264 -28.62 4.93 -30.84
N LEU A 265 -28.56 3.67 -30.42
CA LEU A 265 -27.30 2.97 -30.19
C LEU A 265 -26.80 2.34 -31.50
N ILE A 266 -25.57 2.66 -31.88
CA ILE A 266 -24.87 2.18 -33.07
C ILE A 266 -23.81 1.16 -32.62
N ASN A 267 -23.86 -0.03 -33.22
CA ASN A 267 -22.94 -1.15 -32.96
C ASN A 267 -22.80 -1.57 -31.48
N ASN A 268 -23.73 -1.17 -30.61
CA ASN A 268 -23.64 -1.33 -29.17
C ASN A 268 -22.39 -0.68 -28.52
N GLU A 269 -21.81 0.30 -29.20
CA GLU A 269 -20.57 0.98 -28.80
C GLU A 269 -20.77 2.49 -28.61
N THR A 270 -21.71 3.07 -29.36
CA THR A 270 -21.92 4.52 -29.42
C THR A 270 -23.39 4.85 -29.43
N TYR A 271 -23.82 5.71 -28.51
CA TYR A 271 -25.12 6.35 -28.61
C TYR A 271 -24.97 7.64 -29.42
N ALA A 272 -25.86 7.92 -30.37
CA ALA A 272 -25.79 9.15 -31.16
C ALA A 272 -27.17 9.71 -31.52
N TYR A 273 -27.26 11.04 -31.56
CA TYR A 273 -28.43 11.79 -32.02
C TYR A 273 -28.01 13.01 -32.82
N MET A 274 -28.69 13.29 -33.93
CA MET A 274 -28.49 14.48 -34.75
C MET A 274 -29.80 15.27 -34.83
N GLY A 275 -29.72 16.57 -34.54
CA GLY A 275 -30.84 17.50 -34.67
C GLY A 275 -31.00 18.04 -36.09
N ASN A 276 -31.98 18.93 -36.25
CA ASN A 276 -32.25 19.60 -37.51
C ASN A 276 -31.31 20.78 -37.74
N TRP A 277 -31.08 21.11 -39.01
CA TRP A 277 -30.42 22.35 -39.41
C TRP A 277 -31.25 23.58 -39.04
N THR A 278 -30.61 24.54 -38.39
CA THR A 278 -31.20 25.82 -37.97
C THR A 278 -30.37 26.99 -38.49
N PRO A 279 -30.99 28.08 -38.96
CA PRO A 279 -30.28 29.26 -39.43
C PRO A 279 -29.62 30.01 -38.27
N PHE A 280 -28.49 30.66 -38.53
CA PHE A 280 -27.80 31.59 -37.63
C PHE A 280 -27.39 32.87 -38.37
N GLN A 281 -26.79 33.85 -37.67
CA GLN A 281 -26.20 35.04 -38.28
C GLN A 281 -24.79 35.32 -37.73
N MET A 282 -23.91 35.90 -38.53
CA MET A 282 -22.60 36.37 -38.08
C MET A 282 -22.67 37.84 -37.57
N PRO A 283 -21.93 38.22 -36.50
CA PRO A 283 -21.11 37.36 -35.67
C PRO A 283 -21.95 36.40 -34.83
N LEU A 284 -21.49 35.16 -34.70
CA LEU A 284 -22.20 34.08 -34.02
C LEU A 284 -21.63 33.87 -32.62
N SER A 285 -22.49 33.89 -31.60
CA SER A 285 -22.10 33.57 -30.22
C SER A 285 -22.77 32.28 -29.76
N ILE A 286 -21.95 31.27 -29.46
CA ILE A 286 -22.38 29.95 -29.02
C ILE A 286 -21.79 29.65 -27.63
N ASN A 287 -22.57 28.97 -26.79
CA ASN A 287 -22.01 28.20 -25.68
C ASN A 287 -22.50 26.75 -25.80
N LEU A 288 -21.59 25.78 -25.80
CA LEU A 288 -21.86 24.34 -25.66
C LEU A 288 -21.79 23.97 -24.18
N SER A 289 -22.64 23.05 -23.72
CA SER A 289 -22.73 22.67 -22.31
C SER A 289 -22.96 21.18 -22.15
N ILE A 290 -22.12 20.55 -21.34
CA ILE A 290 -22.29 19.18 -20.88
C ILE A 290 -22.45 19.23 -19.37
N ILE A 291 -23.62 18.81 -18.89
CA ILE A 291 -23.96 18.78 -17.46
C ILE A 291 -24.31 17.35 -17.07
N THR A 292 -23.74 16.84 -15.98
CA THR A 292 -24.14 15.56 -15.40
C THR A 292 -24.92 15.70 -14.10
N ASN A 293 -25.91 14.84 -13.95
CA ASN A 293 -26.77 14.78 -12.78
C ASN A 293 -27.23 13.35 -12.50
N ARG A 294 -28.13 13.19 -11.52
CA ARG A 294 -28.89 11.97 -11.30
C ARG A 294 -30.38 12.22 -11.44
N THR A 295 -31.07 11.27 -12.05
CA THR A 295 -32.53 11.21 -12.00
C THR A 295 -33.03 11.00 -10.57
N ILE A 296 -34.33 11.18 -10.35
CA ILE A 296 -34.98 10.90 -9.05
C ILE A 296 -34.79 9.45 -8.56
N ASN A 297 -34.56 8.51 -9.49
CA ASN A 297 -34.31 7.10 -9.19
C ASN A 297 -32.81 6.79 -9.03
N GLY A 298 -31.93 7.79 -9.08
CA GLY A 298 -30.49 7.65 -8.89
C GLY A 298 -29.69 7.28 -10.14
N PHE A 299 -30.35 7.09 -11.29
CA PHE A 299 -29.69 6.82 -12.58
C PHE A 299 -28.87 8.02 -13.07
N PRO A 300 -27.65 7.80 -13.59
CA PRO A 300 -26.86 8.84 -14.26
C PRO A 300 -27.60 9.51 -15.42
N GLU A 301 -27.49 10.82 -15.46
CA GLU A 301 -28.06 11.68 -16.49
C GLU A 301 -26.97 12.61 -17.04
N VAL A 302 -26.91 12.77 -18.37
CA VAL A 302 -26.03 13.71 -19.07
C VAL A 302 -26.87 14.57 -20.00
N LEU A 303 -26.94 15.85 -19.66
CA LEU A 303 -27.65 16.88 -20.40
C LEU A 303 -26.65 17.53 -21.38
N LEU A 304 -26.96 17.46 -22.67
CA LEU A 304 -26.17 18.10 -23.73
C LEU A 304 -27.01 19.20 -24.38
N GLY A 305 -26.45 20.40 -24.48
CA GLY A 305 -27.19 21.55 -24.96
C GLY A 305 -26.29 22.70 -25.36
N TYR A 306 -26.83 23.58 -26.18
CA TYR A 306 -26.15 24.79 -26.62
C TYR A 306 -27.01 26.02 -26.39
N SER A 307 -26.36 27.18 -26.23
CA SER A 307 -27.00 28.48 -26.32
C SER A 307 -26.54 29.19 -27.58
N MET A 308 -27.46 29.75 -28.35
CA MET A 308 -27.17 30.60 -29.51
C MET A 308 -27.78 31.97 -29.25
N ASP A 309 -26.94 33.01 -29.24
CA ASP A 309 -27.34 34.41 -28.98
C ASP A 309 -28.18 34.60 -27.70
N GLY A 310 -27.83 33.84 -26.66
CA GLY A 310 -28.48 33.87 -25.34
C GLY A 310 -29.75 33.03 -25.22
N VAL A 311 -30.18 32.34 -26.30
CA VAL A 311 -31.30 31.39 -26.25
C VAL A 311 -30.75 29.98 -26.05
N ASN A 312 -31.22 29.29 -25.00
CA ASN A 312 -30.78 27.94 -24.64
C ASN A 312 -31.61 26.87 -25.35
N PHE A 313 -30.94 25.83 -25.85
CA PHE A 313 -31.52 24.66 -26.50
C PHE A 313 -30.95 23.41 -25.85
N LEU A 314 -31.85 22.55 -25.32
CA LEU A 314 -31.48 21.20 -24.93
C LEU A 314 -31.49 20.32 -26.18
N ILE A 315 -30.36 19.69 -26.51
CA ILE A 315 -30.26 18.80 -27.66
C ILE A 315 -30.78 17.41 -27.27
N ASP A 316 -30.24 16.87 -26.17
CA ASP A 316 -30.59 15.56 -25.68
C ASP A 316 -30.36 15.46 -24.16
N ASN A 317 -31.05 14.49 -23.56
CA ASN A 317 -30.89 14.11 -22.18
C ASN A 317 -30.62 12.60 -22.11
N VAL A 318 -29.33 12.25 -22.10
CA VAL A 318 -28.89 10.85 -22.14
C VAL A 318 -28.86 10.28 -20.73
N THR A 319 -29.77 9.35 -20.46
CA THR A 319 -29.85 8.64 -19.17
C THR A 319 -29.26 7.23 -19.31
N LEU A 320 -28.32 6.89 -18.43
CA LEU A 320 -27.80 5.53 -18.31
C LEU A 320 -28.55 4.82 -17.17
N LEU A 321 -29.29 3.76 -17.46
CA LEU A 321 -30.07 2.99 -16.47
C LEU A 321 -29.18 2.05 -15.65
N LEU A 322 -28.15 2.63 -15.02
CA LEU A 322 -27.16 1.97 -14.19
C LEU A 322 -27.25 2.51 -12.76
N SER A 323 -26.96 1.68 -11.76
CA SER A 323 -26.94 2.08 -10.35
C SER A 323 -25.51 2.19 -9.84
N PRO A 324 -24.82 3.34 -10.03
CA PRO A 324 -23.45 3.47 -9.61
C PRO A 324 -23.33 3.73 -8.11
N SER A 325 -22.34 3.11 -7.47
CA SER A 325 -21.95 3.37 -6.07
C SER A 325 -21.20 4.70 -5.90
N TRP A 326 -20.69 5.27 -6.99
CA TRP A 326 -19.96 6.54 -7.04
C TRP A 326 -20.04 7.11 -8.47
N GLY A 327 -20.08 8.44 -8.63
CA GLY A 327 -20.40 9.08 -9.92
C GLY A 327 -21.89 9.01 -10.25
N PRO A 328 -22.39 9.73 -11.25
CA PRO A 328 -21.62 10.22 -12.39
C PRO A 328 -20.90 11.54 -12.12
N TYR A 329 -19.69 11.65 -12.65
CA TYR A 329 -18.95 12.90 -12.70
C TYR A 329 -18.27 13.05 -14.05
N LEU A 330 -18.11 14.29 -14.52
CA LEU A 330 -17.21 14.60 -15.62
C LEU A 330 -15.80 14.72 -15.04
N VAL A 331 -14.81 14.14 -15.71
CA VAL A 331 -13.48 13.94 -15.15
C VAL A 331 -12.41 14.37 -16.15
N VAL A 332 -11.40 15.06 -15.63
CA VAL A 332 -10.10 15.22 -16.27
C VAL A 332 -9.07 14.55 -15.38
N ASN A 333 -8.19 13.73 -15.96
CA ASN A 333 -7.17 12.99 -15.23
C ASN A 333 -5.93 12.73 -16.09
N GLY A 334 -4.88 13.53 -15.86
CA GLY A 334 -3.59 13.39 -16.54
C GLY A 334 -2.69 12.29 -15.98
N SER A 335 -3.13 11.52 -14.98
CA SER A 335 -2.34 10.42 -14.38
C SER A 335 -2.74 9.03 -14.88
N SER A 336 -3.83 8.91 -15.64
CA SER A 336 -4.33 7.61 -16.09
C SER A 336 -5.11 7.70 -17.39
N TYR A 337 -5.02 6.64 -18.16
CA TYR A 337 -5.87 6.41 -19.32
C TYR A 337 -7.19 5.73 -18.93
N SER A 338 -8.21 5.89 -19.77
CA SER A 338 -9.33 4.95 -19.78
C SER A 338 -8.81 3.52 -20.05
N PRO A 339 -9.54 2.46 -19.70
CA PRO A 339 -9.03 1.10 -19.90
C PRO A 339 -8.83 0.71 -21.37
N LEU A 340 -9.36 1.48 -22.33
CA LEU A 340 -9.08 1.34 -23.77
C LEU A 340 -7.83 2.12 -24.24
N GLY A 341 -7.17 2.87 -23.36
CA GLY A 341 -5.96 3.62 -23.69
C GLY A 341 -6.22 5.04 -24.21
N TYR A 342 -7.44 5.57 -24.09
CA TYR A 342 -7.76 6.97 -24.42
C TYR A 342 -7.49 7.90 -23.24
N LEU A 343 -7.20 9.16 -23.54
CA LEU A 343 -6.99 10.18 -22.53
C LEU A 343 -8.30 10.44 -21.77
N VAL A 344 -8.17 10.96 -20.55
CA VAL A 344 -9.30 11.38 -19.72
C VAL A 344 -9.21 12.88 -19.62
N ASP A 345 -9.72 13.56 -20.63
CA ASP A 345 -9.53 14.99 -20.85
C ASP A 345 -10.86 15.71 -21.14
N ALA A 346 -10.75 17.03 -21.29
CA ALA A 346 -11.84 17.86 -21.76
C ALA A 346 -11.32 18.76 -22.88
N GLU A 347 -11.98 18.75 -24.03
CA GLU A 347 -11.55 19.47 -25.24
C GLU A 347 -12.69 20.30 -25.83
N LEU A 348 -12.39 21.55 -26.19
CA LEU A 348 -13.22 22.39 -27.07
C LEU A 348 -12.42 22.68 -28.33
N VAL A 349 -12.74 21.96 -29.41
CA VAL A 349 -11.94 21.94 -30.64
C VAL A 349 -12.77 22.18 -31.90
N ILE A 350 -12.10 22.61 -32.96
CA ILE A 350 -12.62 22.60 -34.33
C ILE A 350 -11.93 21.53 -35.17
N GLY A 351 -12.70 20.91 -36.05
CA GLY A 351 -12.22 19.90 -36.99
C GLY A 351 -13.14 19.76 -38.19
N GLY A 352 -12.93 18.72 -38.99
CA GLY A 352 -13.89 18.32 -40.01
C GLY A 352 -15.28 17.96 -39.44
N PRO A 353 -16.29 17.77 -40.30
CA PRO A 353 -17.68 17.65 -39.87
C PRO A 353 -18.06 16.25 -39.35
N GLY A 354 -17.20 15.25 -39.49
CA GLY A 354 -17.45 13.86 -39.10
C GLY A 354 -16.69 12.88 -40.00
N CYS A 355 -16.85 11.58 -39.78
CA CYS A 355 -16.19 10.51 -40.56
C CYS A 355 -14.64 10.53 -40.50
N GLY A 356 -14.02 11.17 -39.51
CA GLY A 356 -12.57 11.44 -39.52
C GLY A 356 -12.13 12.40 -40.63
N ALA A 357 -13.03 13.25 -41.12
CA ALA A 357 -12.73 14.17 -42.21
C ALA A 357 -11.80 15.31 -41.78
N THR A 358 -11.09 15.86 -42.76
CA THR A 358 -10.19 16.99 -42.65
C THR A 358 -10.71 18.15 -43.47
N VAL A 359 -10.72 19.34 -42.90
CA VAL A 359 -11.03 20.59 -43.61
C VAL A 359 -9.84 21.53 -43.62
N ILE A 360 -9.75 22.40 -44.62
CA ILE A 360 -8.82 23.53 -44.65
C ILE A 360 -9.57 24.82 -44.39
N ALA A 361 -9.08 25.60 -43.43
CA ALA A 361 -9.52 26.94 -43.15
C ALA A 361 -9.01 27.90 -44.24
N ARG A 362 -9.93 28.50 -44.99
CA ARG A 362 -9.63 29.60 -45.92
C ARG A 362 -9.71 30.94 -45.23
N GLU A 363 -10.68 31.09 -44.34
CA GLU A 363 -10.85 32.25 -43.47
C GLU A 363 -11.34 31.72 -42.11
N LEU A 364 -10.73 32.19 -41.02
CA LEU A 364 -11.11 31.87 -39.65
C LEU A 364 -10.78 33.10 -38.81
N ASN A 365 -11.77 33.55 -38.05
CA ASN A 365 -11.61 34.54 -37.00
C ASN A 365 -12.65 34.23 -35.93
N LEU A 366 -12.21 33.51 -34.91
CA LEU A 366 -13.06 33.15 -33.78
C LEU A 366 -12.28 33.16 -32.47
N SER A 367 -12.98 33.22 -31.36
CA SER A 367 -12.40 33.00 -30.04
C SER A 367 -13.12 31.89 -29.31
N MET A 368 -12.37 31.18 -28.47
CA MET A 368 -12.88 30.03 -27.72
C MET A 368 -12.52 30.16 -26.24
N SER A 369 -13.40 29.69 -25.36
CA SER A 369 -13.09 29.50 -23.95
C SER A 369 -13.58 28.15 -23.46
N LEU A 370 -12.81 27.51 -22.58
CA LEU A 370 -13.21 26.27 -21.92
C LEU A 370 -13.24 26.49 -20.40
N TYR A 371 -14.41 26.25 -19.81
CA TYR A 371 -14.68 26.41 -18.39
C TYR A 371 -15.21 25.11 -17.80
N TYR A 372 -14.94 24.90 -16.51
CA TYR A 372 -15.61 23.90 -15.70
C TYR A 372 -16.23 24.54 -14.46
N ARG A 373 -17.22 23.86 -13.89
CA ARG A 373 -17.85 24.29 -12.65
C ARG A 373 -17.07 23.81 -11.42
N ASP A 374 -16.68 24.76 -10.58
CA ASP A 374 -16.00 24.46 -9.33
C ASP A 374 -16.98 23.94 -8.25
N ARG A 375 -16.45 23.66 -7.05
CA ARG A 375 -17.26 23.17 -5.92
C ARG A 375 -18.18 24.21 -5.30
N VAL A 376 -17.89 25.51 -5.44
CA VAL A 376 -18.77 26.59 -4.97
C VAL A 376 -19.96 26.76 -5.93
N GLY A 377 -19.78 26.30 -7.17
CA GLY A 377 -20.74 26.37 -8.25
C GLY A 377 -20.42 27.45 -9.28
N ASP A 378 -19.25 28.08 -9.21
CA ASP A 378 -18.79 29.10 -10.16
C ASP A 378 -18.12 28.45 -11.37
N LEU A 379 -18.23 29.09 -12.54
CA LEU A 379 -17.52 28.67 -13.75
C LEU A 379 -16.13 29.30 -13.78
N ILE A 380 -15.09 28.47 -13.83
CA ILE A 380 -13.70 28.91 -13.87
C ILE A 380 -12.95 28.26 -15.04
N PRO A 381 -11.91 28.93 -15.60
CA PRO A 381 -11.12 28.37 -16.69
C PRO A 381 -10.49 27.03 -16.32
N VAL A 382 -10.30 26.16 -17.31
CA VAL A 382 -9.55 24.91 -17.13
C VAL A 382 -8.13 25.18 -16.61
N PRO A 383 -7.58 24.33 -15.70
CA PRO A 383 -6.32 24.65 -15.02
C PRO A 383 -5.11 24.75 -15.94
N SER A 384 -5.08 23.94 -16.99
CA SER A 384 -4.10 23.98 -18.08
C SER A 384 -4.83 23.88 -19.41
N ALA A 385 -4.20 24.40 -20.46
CA ALA A 385 -4.75 24.45 -21.80
C ALA A 385 -3.70 24.06 -22.84
N TRP A 386 -4.13 23.32 -23.85
CA TRP A 386 -3.36 22.84 -24.98
C TRP A 386 -4.10 23.11 -26.28
N SER A 387 -3.35 23.29 -27.35
CA SER A 387 -3.85 23.83 -28.62
C SER A 387 -4.62 22.86 -29.50
N PHE A 388 -4.67 21.59 -29.11
CA PHE A 388 -5.17 20.53 -29.97
C PHE A 388 -5.80 19.39 -29.18
N GLY A 389 -6.77 18.73 -29.81
CA GLY A 389 -7.46 17.56 -29.28
C GLY A 389 -6.79 16.24 -29.62
N SER A 390 -7.05 15.21 -28.81
CA SER A 390 -6.43 13.89 -28.95
C SER A 390 -7.38 12.79 -29.37
N ASP A 391 -8.63 12.85 -28.89
CA ASP A 391 -9.57 11.74 -29.01
C ASP A 391 -10.47 11.90 -30.25
N THR A 392 -10.68 13.14 -30.68
CA THR A 392 -11.38 13.47 -31.92
C THR A 392 -10.59 13.07 -33.16
N GLY A 393 -11.24 12.34 -34.08
CA GLY A 393 -10.63 11.92 -35.35
C GLY A 393 -10.72 12.96 -36.48
N GLU A 394 -11.62 13.94 -36.36
CA GLU A 394 -11.79 15.02 -37.32
C GLU A 394 -10.74 16.13 -37.15
N THR A 395 -10.19 16.63 -38.25
CA THR A 395 -9.03 17.55 -38.19
C THR A 395 -9.26 18.82 -39.01
N VAL A 396 -8.52 19.87 -38.66
CA VAL A 396 -8.48 21.13 -39.42
C VAL A 396 -7.05 21.47 -39.79
N VAL A 397 -6.92 22.17 -40.91
CA VAL A 397 -5.67 22.68 -41.44
C VAL A 397 -5.77 24.18 -41.66
N ASN A 398 -4.65 24.87 -41.58
CA ASN A 398 -4.48 26.31 -41.61
C ASN A 398 -5.26 26.99 -40.46
N ALA A 399 -5.29 26.38 -39.28
CA ALA A 399 -5.90 26.95 -38.07
C ALA A 399 -4.85 27.14 -36.98
N ARG A 400 -4.60 28.39 -36.61
CA ARG A 400 -3.65 28.77 -35.57
C ARG A 400 -4.39 29.39 -34.40
N ASP A 401 -4.14 28.83 -33.22
CA ASP A 401 -4.59 29.36 -31.96
C ASP A 401 -3.52 30.25 -31.31
N THR A 402 -3.99 31.25 -30.57
CA THR A 402 -3.16 32.21 -29.85
C THR A 402 -3.78 32.50 -28.51
N VAL A 403 -2.96 32.38 -27.46
CA VAL A 403 -3.40 32.59 -26.08
C VAL A 403 -3.72 34.06 -25.87
N VAL A 404 -4.92 34.36 -25.37
CA VAL A 404 -5.30 35.72 -24.98
C VAL A 404 -5.30 35.85 -23.47
N SER A 405 -5.90 34.88 -22.77
CA SER A 405 -5.91 34.79 -21.30
C SER A 405 -6.16 33.35 -20.87
N PRO A 406 -6.09 33.02 -19.56
CA PRO A 406 -6.42 31.68 -19.07
C PRO A 406 -7.73 31.11 -19.60
N GLY A 407 -7.67 29.91 -20.18
CA GLY A 407 -8.81 29.24 -20.82
C GLY A 407 -9.50 30.06 -21.89
N TYR A 408 -8.81 30.99 -22.55
CA TYR A 408 -9.33 31.82 -23.63
C TYR A 408 -8.29 32.01 -24.75
N VAL A 409 -8.64 31.56 -25.96
CA VAL A 409 -7.79 31.67 -27.14
C VAL A 409 -8.50 32.38 -28.29
N HIS A 410 -7.70 32.96 -29.16
CA HIS A 410 -8.12 33.46 -30.46
C HIS A 410 -7.58 32.55 -31.56
N ILE A 411 -8.46 32.08 -32.44
CA ILE A 411 -8.13 31.18 -33.54
C ILE A 411 -8.29 31.93 -34.85
N THR A 412 -7.23 31.93 -35.64
CA THR A 412 -7.15 32.57 -36.97
C THR A 412 -6.61 31.61 -38.00
N THR A 413 -6.68 31.98 -39.27
CA THR A 413 -5.94 31.23 -40.30
C THR A 413 -4.44 31.35 -40.11
N GLY A 414 -3.74 30.22 -40.08
CA GLY A 414 -2.28 30.17 -40.02
C GLY A 414 -1.75 28.78 -39.70
N TYR A 415 -0.43 28.64 -39.67
CA TYR A 415 0.21 27.39 -39.28
C TYR A 415 -0.13 27.00 -37.84
N GLU A 416 -0.51 25.74 -37.67
CA GLU A 416 -0.84 25.12 -36.40
C GLU A 416 0.36 25.17 -35.46
N TYR A 417 0.09 25.43 -34.18
CA TYR A 417 1.02 25.16 -33.11
C TYR A 417 0.42 24.02 -32.29
N LEU A 418 1.11 22.89 -32.16
CA LEU A 418 0.68 21.79 -31.28
C LEU A 418 1.50 21.84 -29.98
N GLY A 419 0.89 22.30 -28.91
CA GLY A 419 1.60 22.47 -27.65
C GLY A 419 0.78 23.16 -26.56
N PRO A 420 1.40 23.44 -25.42
CA PRO A 420 0.74 24.10 -24.31
C PRO A 420 0.40 25.55 -24.65
N LEU A 421 -0.82 25.96 -24.33
CA LEU A 421 -1.36 27.31 -24.48
C LEU A 421 -1.18 28.16 -23.21
N VAL A 422 -0.23 27.80 -22.37
CA VAL A 422 -0.23 28.23 -20.98
C VAL A 422 0.39 29.62 -20.82
N ASN A 423 -0.40 30.54 -20.26
CA ASN A 423 0.07 31.68 -19.47
C ASN A 423 -0.25 31.36 -17.99
N SER A 424 0.70 30.75 -17.28
CA SER A 424 0.50 30.06 -15.99
C SER A 424 0.42 30.98 -14.77
N ASP A 425 0.40 32.29 -14.95
CA ASP A 425 0.60 33.26 -13.86
C ASP A 425 -0.59 33.37 -12.88
N TYR A 426 -1.68 32.61 -13.07
CA TYR A 426 -2.90 32.69 -12.26
C TYR A 426 -3.19 31.45 -11.39
N LEU A 427 -2.48 30.33 -11.59
CA LEU A 427 -2.63 29.10 -10.81
C LEU A 427 -1.27 28.60 -10.28
N ALA A 428 -1.28 28.02 -9.09
CA ALA A 428 -0.16 27.25 -8.56
C ALA A 428 -0.66 25.96 -7.91
N PHE A 429 0.24 24.97 -7.82
CA PHE A 429 -0.13 23.67 -7.29
C PHE A 429 0.23 23.55 -5.82
N LEU A 430 -0.67 22.98 -5.05
CA LEU A 430 -0.36 22.43 -3.74
C LEU A 430 -0.21 20.92 -3.91
N ILE A 431 1.04 20.48 -3.90
CA ILE A 431 1.41 19.06 -3.96
C ILE A 431 1.58 18.58 -2.51
N LEU A 432 0.80 17.60 -2.11
CA LEU A 432 0.86 17.00 -0.78
C LEU A 432 1.37 15.58 -0.90
N ASN A 433 2.37 15.24 -0.11
CA ASN A 433 2.94 13.90 -0.10
C ASN A 433 2.94 13.36 1.33
N ASP A 434 2.59 12.10 1.51
CA ASP A 434 2.86 11.40 2.76
C ASP A 434 4.15 10.57 2.64
N TYR A 435 5.13 10.92 3.47
CA TYR A 435 6.40 10.22 3.57
C TYR A 435 6.45 9.42 4.85
N LEU A 436 6.78 8.13 4.72
CA LEU A 436 7.18 7.33 5.86
C LEU A 436 8.70 7.37 5.98
N VAL A 437 9.24 7.72 7.14
CA VAL A 437 10.69 7.67 7.38
C VAL A 437 11.22 6.27 7.08
N GLY A 438 12.18 6.17 6.15
CA GLY A 438 12.77 4.91 5.69
C GLY A 438 12.14 4.30 4.43
N ASN A 439 11.01 4.82 3.94
CA ASN A 439 10.36 4.37 2.70
C ASN A 439 10.07 5.56 1.76
N LYS A 440 9.93 5.32 0.46
CA LYS A 440 9.51 6.39 -0.48
C LYS A 440 8.02 6.71 -0.28
N SER A 441 7.62 7.94 -0.66
CA SER A 441 6.24 8.48 -0.60
C SER A 441 5.18 7.40 -0.83
N PHE A 442 4.15 7.33 0.02
CA PHE A 442 3.09 6.33 -0.12
C PHE A 442 1.79 6.88 -0.72
N VAL A 443 1.57 8.20 -0.66
CA VAL A 443 0.48 8.90 -1.35
C VAL A 443 0.97 10.30 -1.75
N SER A 444 0.67 10.69 -2.99
CA SER A 444 0.86 12.07 -3.48
C SER A 444 -0.48 12.60 -3.97
N VAL A 445 -0.75 13.89 -3.79
CA VAL A 445 -1.93 14.59 -4.33
C VAL A 445 -1.49 15.94 -4.87
N SER A 446 -1.98 16.33 -6.06
CA SER A 446 -1.71 17.63 -6.66
C SER A 446 -3.01 18.41 -6.80
N LEU A 447 -3.13 19.54 -6.11
CA LEU A 447 -4.31 20.40 -6.17
C LEU A 447 -3.98 21.69 -6.94
N PRO A 448 -4.64 21.96 -8.09
CA PRO A 448 -4.54 23.26 -8.75
C PRO A 448 -5.31 24.31 -7.94
N LEU A 449 -4.65 25.39 -7.54
CA LEU A 449 -5.24 26.46 -6.73
C LEU A 449 -4.94 27.84 -7.33
N PRO A 450 -5.92 28.75 -7.43
CA PRO A 450 -5.68 30.13 -7.87
C PRO A 450 -4.62 30.83 -7.04
N ILE A 451 -3.76 31.61 -7.69
CA ILE A 451 -2.81 32.48 -7.00
C ILE A 451 -3.59 33.44 -6.08
N GLY A 452 -3.11 33.59 -4.84
CA GLY A 452 -3.77 34.30 -3.75
C GLY A 452 -4.69 33.43 -2.88
N SER A 453 -4.98 32.18 -3.27
CA SER A 453 -5.75 31.24 -2.45
C SER A 453 -5.02 30.98 -1.12
N ARG A 454 -5.79 30.68 -0.06
CA ARG A 454 -5.24 30.28 1.24
C ARG A 454 -5.54 28.82 1.49
N ALA A 455 -4.52 28.02 1.73
CA ALA A 455 -4.66 26.62 2.11
C ALA A 455 -4.29 26.44 3.59
N LEU A 456 -5.22 25.96 4.39
CA LEU A 456 -4.97 25.51 5.75
C LEU A 456 -4.85 23.99 5.76
N LEU A 457 -3.68 23.52 6.13
CA LEU A 457 -3.28 22.12 6.16
C LEU A 457 -3.31 21.64 7.60
N THR A 458 -3.98 20.52 7.86
CA THR A 458 -4.09 19.93 9.20
C THR A 458 -3.72 18.45 9.18
N SER A 459 -3.02 18.01 10.23
CA SER A 459 -2.61 16.62 10.42
C SER A 459 -3.05 16.08 11.77
N LEU A 460 -3.39 14.79 11.83
CA LEU A 460 -3.50 14.07 13.09
C LEU A 460 -2.10 13.84 13.69
N THR A 461 -2.00 13.78 15.01
CA THR A 461 -0.72 13.48 15.68
C THR A 461 -0.37 12.00 15.62
N GLU A 462 -1.38 11.13 15.66
CA GLU A 462 -1.25 9.67 15.66
C GLU A 462 -2.33 9.04 14.80
N VAL A 463 -1.97 7.98 14.04
CA VAL A 463 -2.91 7.19 13.22
C VAL A 463 -2.70 5.71 13.49
N TYR A 464 -3.75 5.03 13.94
CA TYR A 464 -3.74 3.58 14.17
C TYR A 464 -4.12 2.85 12.88
N LEU A 465 -3.22 2.02 12.35
CA LEU A 465 -3.36 1.34 11.06
C LEU A 465 -3.97 -0.07 11.18
N ASP A 466 -4.57 -0.38 12.33
CA ASP A 466 -4.93 -1.73 12.75
C ASP A 466 -3.72 -2.68 12.87
N ASN A 467 -3.97 -3.91 13.33
CA ASN A 467 -2.95 -4.96 13.50
C ASN A 467 -1.73 -4.50 14.33
N ASN A 468 -1.95 -3.76 15.42
CA ASN A 468 -0.89 -3.33 16.34
C ASN A 468 0.23 -2.51 15.67
N THR A 469 -0.13 -1.68 14.70
CA THR A 469 0.76 -0.73 14.00
C THR A 469 0.23 0.69 14.16
N LEU A 470 1.13 1.64 14.43
CA LEU A 470 0.83 3.04 14.69
C LEU A 470 1.75 3.92 13.85
N LEU A 471 1.21 5.01 13.28
CA LEU A 471 2.01 6.10 12.72
C LEU A 471 1.96 7.30 13.67
N ARG A 472 3.10 7.96 13.86
CA ARG A 472 3.17 9.25 14.54
C ARG A 472 3.66 10.31 13.58
N PHE A 473 3.00 11.46 13.63
CA PHE A 473 3.38 12.62 12.86
C PHE A 473 4.69 13.19 13.39
N ALA A 474 5.70 13.28 12.53
CA ALA A 474 7.00 13.85 12.86
C ALA A 474 7.09 15.34 12.49
N GLY A 475 6.38 15.78 11.46
CA GLY A 475 6.36 17.18 11.02
C GLY A 475 6.05 17.33 9.53
N LEU A 476 6.09 18.56 9.04
CA LEU A 476 5.97 18.87 7.61
C LEU A 476 7.32 19.25 7.02
N LEU A 477 7.54 18.95 5.73
CA LEU A 477 8.55 19.62 4.93
C LEU A 477 7.85 20.42 3.84
N VAL A 478 8.02 21.74 3.82
CA VAL A 478 7.48 22.62 2.78
C VAL A 478 8.62 23.00 1.86
N ASN A 479 8.58 22.60 0.60
CA ASN A 479 9.66 22.79 -0.37
C ASN A 479 11.03 22.37 0.19
N ASN A 480 11.05 21.22 0.88
CA ASN A 480 12.20 20.65 1.61
C ASN A 480 12.66 21.39 2.88
N GLU A 481 11.93 22.42 3.34
CA GLU A 481 12.20 23.08 4.62
C GLU A 481 11.31 22.51 5.74
N TYR A 482 11.89 22.17 6.88
CA TYR A 482 11.17 21.56 7.99
C TYR A 482 10.30 22.58 8.75
N VAL A 483 9.04 22.22 8.94
CA VAL A 483 8.05 22.98 9.69
C VAL A 483 7.50 22.09 10.82
N ASN A 484 7.81 22.46 12.06
CA ASN A 484 7.35 21.76 13.25
C ASN A 484 5.95 22.25 13.68
N SER A 485 4.92 21.88 12.93
CA SER A 485 3.54 22.20 13.26
C SER A 485 2.59 21.13 12.73
N THR A 486 1.52 20.86 13.46
CA THR A 486 0.38 20.02 13.01
C THR A 486 -0.60 20.80 12.14
N GLU A 487 -0.47 22.13 12.11
CA GLU A 487 -1.28 23.03 11.30
C GLU A 487 -0.39 24.01 10.52
N LEU A 488 -0.66 24.17 9.23
CA LEU A 488 0.11 25.08 8.37
C LEU A 488 -0.83 25.87 7.46
N SER A 489 -0.78 27.19 7.55
CA SER A 489 -1.48 28.09 6.65
C SER A 489 -0.54 28.58 5.55
N LEU A 490 -0.86 28.29 4.30
CA LEU A 490 -0.13 28.74 3.12
C LEU A 490 -0.97 29.74 2.33
N THR A 491 -0.34 30.79 1.82
CA THR A 491 -0.92 31.62 0.76
C THR A 491 -0.27 31.20 -0.55
N ILE A 492 -1.08 30.68 -1.47
CA ILE A 492 -0.65 30.13 -2.75
C ILE A 492 -0.17 31.27 -3.65
N ASN A 493 1.14 31.48 -3.74
CA ASN A 493 1.76 32.46 -4.65
C ASN A 493 2.77 31.81 -5.62
N GLN A 494 3.02 30.52 -5.40
CA GLN A 494 3.87 29.64 -6.19
C GLN A 494 3.42 28.20 -5.90
N THR A 495 3.94 27.25 -6.66
CA THR A 495 3.74 25.83 -6.35
C THR A 495 4.43 25.47 -5.04
N TYR A 496 3.70 24.78 -4.16
CA TYR A 496 4.19 24.27 -2.89
C TYR A 496 4.18 22.75 -2.89
N VAL A 497 5.28 22.15 -2.47
CA VAL A 497 5.40 20.72 -2.18
C VAL A 497 5.43 20.57 -0.66
N VAL A 498 4.41 19.95 -0.09
CA VAL A 498 4.29 19.73 1.35
C VAL A 498 4.34 18.23 1.64
N ASN A 499 5.37 17.81 2.33
CA ASN A 499 5.61 16.43 2.71
C ASN A 499 5.24 16.24 4.17
N TYR A 500 4.22 15.43 4.45
CA TYR A 500 3.88 14.98 5.79
C TYR A 500 4.82 13.83 6.15
N VAL A 501 5.63 14.02 7.19
CA VAL A 501 6.61 13.03 7.62
C VAL A 501 6.02 12.22 8.75
N TRP A 502 5.96 10.91 8.56
CA TRP A 502 5.41 9.94 9.52
C TRP A 502 6.49 8.97 9.96
N VAL A 503 6.45 8.59 11.24
CA VAL A 503 7.30 7.53 11.81
C VAL A 503 6.42 6.36 12.20
N ARG A 504 6.78 5.15 11.77
CA ARG A 504 6.05 3.93 12.11
C ARG A 504 6.51 3.36 13.45
N TYR A 505 5.53 2.84 14.19
CA TYR A 505 5.71 2.14 15.45
C TYR A 505 4.98 0.80 15.39
N TYR A 506 5.56 -0.22 16.01
CA TYR A 506 4.90 -1.50 16.27
C TYR A 506 4.69 -1.71 17.77
N ARG A 507 3.63 -2.44 18.11
CA ARG A 507 3.37 -2.80 19.50
C ARG A 507 4.27 -3.96 19.92
N LEU A 508 5.00 -3.77 21.02
CA LEU A 508 5.62 -4.84 21.80
C LEU A 508 4.69 -5.16 22.97
N GLN A 509 4.33 -6.44 23.12
CA GLN A 509 3.57 -6.95 24.25
C GLN A 509 4.44 -7.93 25.03
N VAL A 510 4.74 -7.60 26.29
CA VAL A 510 5.48 -8.46 27.22
C VAL A 510 4.50 -9.07 28.21
N ILE A 511 4.34 -10.39 28.15
CA ILE A 511 3.52 -11.18 29.06
C ILE A 511 4.44 -11.82 30.08
N ASP A 512 4.30 -11.42 31.34
CA ASP A 512 5.15 -11.86 32.43
C ASP A 512 4.31 -12.17 33.68
N GLU A 513 4.22 -13.46 34.02
CA GLU A 513 3.48 -13.94 35.20
C GLU A 513 4.04 -13.35 36.51
N ALA A 514 5.35 -13.09 36.55
CA ALA A 514 6.01 -12.49 37.69
C ALA A 514 5.77 -10.96 37.81
N ASN A 515 5.17 -10.35 36.78
CA ASN A 515 4.88 -8.92 36.70
C ASN A 515 6.11 -8.01 36.95
N LEU A 516 7.31 -8.46 36.55
CA LEU A 516 8.55 -7.71 36.67
C LEU A 516 8.82 -6.82 35.44
N LEU A 517 8.38 -7.26 34.26
CA LEU A 517 8.74 -6.65 32.97
C LEU A 517 7.54 -6.16 32.15
N THR A 518 6.33 -6.18 32.70
CA THR A 518 5.10 -5.78 31.99
C THR A 518 5.13 -4.31 31.54
N ASN A 519 5.90 -3.46 32.23
CA ASN A 519 6.13 -2.05 31.87
C ASN A 519 6.93 -1.84 30.57
N LEU A 520 7.58 -2.89 30.04
CA LEU A 520 8.25 -2.86 28.74
C LEU A 520 7.26 -3.07 27.57
N SER A 521 5.98 -3.33 27.85
CA SER A 521 4.95 -3.34 26.82
C SER A 521 4.65 -1.93 26.34
N GLY A 522 4.64 -1.70 25.02
CA GLY A 522 4.46 -0.35 24.49
C GLY A 522 4.62 -0.24 22.99
N TRP A 523 4.64 1.00 22.52
CA TRP A 523 4.91 1.35 21.13
C TRP A 523 6.40 1.65 20.96
N TYR A 524 7.03 0.94 20.04
CA TYR A 524 8.44 1.08 19.72
C TYR A 524 8.59 1.44 18.24
N ASN A 525 9.57 2.28 17.91
CA ASN A 525 9.86 2.66 16.52
C ASN A 525 10.13 1.39 15.70
N GLU A 526 9.69 1.39 14.45
CA GLU A 526 10.20 0.44 13.45
C GLU A 526 11.74 0.49 13.44
N ASP A 527 12.34 -0.69 13.32
CA ASP A 527 13.79 -0.91 13.33
C ASP A 527 14.53 -0.55 14.64
N SER A 528 13.79 -0.21 15.71
CA SER A 528 14.41 -0.06 17.03
C SER A 528 14.84 -1.41 17.62
N ILE A 529 15.89 -1.39 18.43
CA ILE A 529 16.36 -2.56 19.15
C ILE A 529 15.90 -2.46 20.61
N VAL A 530 15.25 -3.51 21.10
CA VAL A 530 14.79 -3.61 22.49
C VAL A 530 15.57 -4.71 23.20
N SER A 531 16.04 -4.40 24.41
CA SER A 531 16.71 -5.36 25.30
C SER A 531 15.83 -5.64 26.51
N ILE A 532 15.44 -6.90 26.69
CA ILE A 532 14.60 -7.38 27.78
C ILE A 532 15.44 -8.30 28.67
N THR A 533 15.77 -7.85 29.88
CA THR A 533 16.55 -8.64 30.85
C THR A 533 15.70 -9.00 32.06
N VAL A 534 15.66 -10.28 32.42
CA VAL A 534 14.97 -10.76 33.62
C VAL A 534 15.88 -10.53 34.84
N PRO A 535 15.55 -9.58 35.73
CA PRO A 535 16.49 -9.15 36.78
C PRO A 535 16.65 -10.18 37.91
N ARG A 536 15.69 -11.11 38.04
CA ARG A 536 15.68 -12.14 39.09
C ARG A 536 15.22 -13.47 38.50
N PRO A 537 16.13 -14.40 38.18
CA PRO A 537 15.75 -15.68 37.56
C PRO A 537 15.02 -16.63 38.52
N VAL A 538 14.94 -16.33 39.81
CA VAL A 538 14.14 -17.09 40.79
C VAL A 538 13.34 -16.12 41.66
N ILE A 539 12.04 -16.37 41.78
CA ILE A 539 11.11 -15.53 42.55
C ILE A 539 10.34 -16.42 43.52
N TYR A 540 10.47 -16.13 44.81
CA TYR A 540 9.70 -16.82 45.85
C TYR A 540 8.34 -16.15 46.01
N LEU A 541 7.26 -16.90 45.77
CA LEU A 541 5.89 -16.41 45.92
C LEU A 541 5.37 -16.56 47.37
N GLY A 542 6.16 -17.17 48.25
CA GLY A 542 5.70 -17.64 49.56
C GLY A 542 4.98 -19.00 49.47
N ASN A 543 4.58 -19.55 50.62
CA ASN A 543 3.92 -20.85 50.72
C ASN A 543 4.66 -21.97 49.96
N ASP A 544 5.98 -22.10 50.16
CA ASP A 544 6.80 -23.15 49.53
C ASP A 544 6.66 -23.24 48.00
N THR A 545 6.37 -22.10 47.35
CA THR A 545 6.20 -21.97 45.90
C THR A 545 7.18 -20.93 45.35
N ARG A 546 7.80 -21.24 44.19
CA ARG A 546 8.67 -20.30 43.47
C ARG A 546 8.44 -20.36 41.96
N LEU A 547 8.79 -19.28 41.27
CA LEU A 547 8.94 -19.25 39.82
C LEU A 547 10.43 -19.28 39.50
N VAL A 548 10.83 -20.14 38.56
CA VAL A 548 12.20 -20.25 38.04
C VAL A 548 12.16 -19.90 36.56
N PHE A 549 12.99 -18.95 36.14
CA PHE A 549 13.05 -18.50 34.76
C PHE A 549 13.52 -19.65 33.86
N ALA A 550 12.72 -19.96 32.83
CA ALA A 550 12.94 -21.07 31.92
C ALA A 550 13.33 -20.61 30.50
N GLY A 551 13.18 -19.32 30.18
CA GLY A 551 13.54 -18.75 28.89
C GLY A 551 12.52 -17.73 28.37
N PHE A 552 12.63 -17.40 27.09
CA PHE A 552 11.70 -16.51 26.39
C PHE A 552 10.97 -17.27 25.29
N ILE A 553 9.69 -16.98 25.11
CA ILE A 553 8.90 -17.40 23.94
C ILE A 553 8.52 -16.14 23.19
N THR A 554 8.80 -16.07 21.89
CA THR A 554 8.53 -14.87 21.09
C THR A 554 8.19 -15.22 19.65
N ASN A 555 7.38 -14.36 19.01
CA ASN A 555 7.12 -14.39 17.57
C ASN A 555 8.04 -13.47 16.77
N ALA A 556 9.02 -12.81 17.42
CA ALA A 556 10.03 -12.00 16.74
C ALA A 556 10.85 -12.84 15.76
N THR A 557 11.20 -12.28 14.60
CA THR A 557 12.01 -12.96 13.59
C THR A 557 13.50 -12.70 13.71
N HIS A 558 13.88 -11.57 14.29
CA HIS A 558 15.26 -11.13 14.44
C HIS A 558 15.55 -10.87 15.91
N TYR A 559 16.12 -11.86 16.60
CA TYR A 559 16.46 -11.76 18.01
C TYR A 559 17.64 -12.63 18.40
N VAL A 560 18.27 -12.30 19.53
CA VAL A 560 19.33 -13.08 20.18
C VAL A 560 19.00 -13.22 21.65
N VAL A 561 19.17 -14.43 22.20
CA VAL A 561 19.03 -14.70 23.64
C VAL A 561 20.40 -15.00 24.22
N THR A 562 20.76 -14.30 25.28
CA THR A 562 21.97 -14.54 26.08
C THR A 562 21.59 -14.63 27.56
N ASN A 563 21.58 -15.86 28.10
CA ASN A 563 21.16 -16.16 29.48
C ASN A 563 19.72 -15.67 29.79
N ASP A 564 19.63 -14.65 30.63
CA ASP A 564 18.40 -14.00 31.11
C ASP A 564 18.04 -12.73 30.31
N THR A 565 18.71 -12.50 29.18
CA THR A 565 18.51 -11.32 28.32
C THR A 565 18.09 -11.72 26.89
N LEU A 566 17.05 -11.07 26.38
CA LEU A 566 16.56 -11.13 25.00
C LEU A 566 16.77 -9.77 24.33
N ILE A 567 17.53 -9.74 23.24
CA ILE A 567 17.69 -8.55 22.40
C ILE A 567 16.96 -8.81 21.08
N LEU A 568 16.04 -7.93 20.70
CA LEU A 568 15.21 -8.09 19.49
C LEU A 568 15.16 -6.81 18.66
N LEU A 569 14.99 -6.96 17.35
CA LEU A 569 14.66 -5.89 16.41
C LEU A 569 13.14 -5.79 16.26
N VAL A 570 12.61 -4.57 16.37
CA VAL A 570 11.18 -4.30 16.22
C VAL A 570 10.85 -4.04 14.75
N ASP A 571 10.64 -5.10 13.98
CA ASP A 571 10.27 -5.05 12.55
C ASP A 571 8.78 -5.36 12.29
N ARG A 572 8.03 -5.69 13.35
CA ARG A 572 6.61 -6.08 13.34
C ARG A 572 6.00 -5.98 14.74
N PRO A 573 4.69 -6.19 14.90
CA PRO A 573 4.10 -6.41 16.22
C PRO A 573 4.64 -7.69 16.87
N ILE A 574 5.23 -7.54 18.05
CA ILE A 574 5.92 -8.64 18.75
C ILE A 574 5.24 -8.93 20.08
N THR A 575 5.03 -10.21 20.36
CA THR A 575 4.66 -10.73 21.68
C THR A 575 5.83 -11.52 22.25
N VAL A 576 6.28 -11.12 23.44
CA VAL A 576 7.27 -11.84 24.23
C VAL A 576 6.59 -12.38 25.47
N ILE A 577 6.69 -13.68 25.70
CA ILE A 577 6.26 -14.35 26.93
C ILE A 577 7.51 -14.71 27.72
N ILE A 578 7.59 -14.21 28.95
CA ILE A 578 8.62 -14.64 29.91
C ILE A 578 8.19 -16.01 30.43
N ASN A 579 8.93 -17.04 30.04
CA ASN A 579 8.59 -18.40 30.40
C ASN A 579 9.10 -18.71 31.81
N TRP A 580 8.18 -19.00 32.72
CA TRP A 580 8.47 -19.36 34.10
C TRP A 580 8.07 -20.81 34.35
N SER A 581 8.99 -21.58 34.93
CA SER A 581 8.69 -22.87 35.53
C SER A 581 8.25 -22.65 36.97
N ARG A 582 7.00 -22.98 37.29
CA ARG A 582 6.52 -22.98 38.66
C ARG A 582 7.01 -24.23 39.38
N GLU A 583 7.65 -24.06 40.53
CA GLU A 583 8.16 -25.14 41.35
C GLU A 583 7.60 -25.08 42.77
N TYR A 584 7.41 -26.25 43.38
CA TYR A 584 6.99 -26.41 44.76
C TYR A 584 8.09 -27.07 45.57
N ASN A 585 8.34 -26.61 46.78
CA ASN A 585 9.14 -27.34 47.75
C ASN A 585 8.26 -28.46 48.34
N ALA A 586 8.12 -29.55 47.58
CA ALA A 586 7.05 -30.50 47.77
C ALA A 586 7.37 -31.58 48.80
N SER A 587 6.34 -32.03 49.50
CA SER A 587 6.34 -33.22 50.33
C SER A 587 5.31 -34.22 49.81
N LEU A 588 5.67 -35.50 49.84
CA LEU A 588 4.86 -36.60 49.35
C LEU A 588 4.55 -37.58 50.47
N SER A 589 3.29 -37.66 50.87
CA SER A 589 2.81 -38.65 51.83
C SER A 589 2.46 -39.95 51.11
N LEU A 590 3.09 -41.04 51.53
CA LEU A 590 3.00 -42.34 50.89
C LEU A 590 2.14 -43.30 51.71
N TYR A 591 1.25 -44.00 51.03
CA TYR A 591 0.39 -45.03 51.61
C TYR A 591 0.55 -46.36 50.88
N THR A 592 0.38 -47.47 51.58
CA THR A 592 0.31 -48.81 50.97
C THR A 592 -0.97 -48.98 50.15
N VAL A 593 -1.05 -50.04 49.33
CA VAL A 593 -2.28 -50.38 48.57
C VAL A 593 -3.53 -50.55 49.46
N ASN A 594 -3.34 -50.81 50.75
CA ASN A 594 -4.41 -50.99 51.74
C ASN A 594 -4.70 -49.71 52.57
N GLY A 595 -4.12 -48.57 52.21
CA GLY A 595 -4.37 -47.28 52.87
C GLY A 595 -3.59 -47.05 54.17
N VAL A 596 -2.62 -47.93 54.51
CA VAL A 596 -1.75 -47.72 55.68
C VAL A 596 -0.66 -46.70 55.33
N TYR A 597 -0.49 -45.67 56.17
CA TYR A 597 0.57 -44.67 56.04
C TYR A 597 1.96 -45.32 56.14
N VAL A 598 2.86 -44.95 55.22
CA VAL A 598 4.23 -45.47 55.16
C VAL A 598 5.20 -44.44 55.71
N THR A 599 5.29 -43.29 55.04
CA THR A 599 6.19 -42.17 55.39
C THR A 599 5.83 -40.94 54.58
N THR A 600 6.36 -39.77 54.97
CA THR A 600 6.32 -38.54 54.17
C THR A 600 7.74 -38.26 53.69
N LYS A 601 7.92 -38.27 52.37
CA LYS A 601 9.20 -37.98 51.74
C LYS A 601 9.24 -36.51 51.31
N HIS A 602 10.27 -35.79 51.76
CA HIS A 602 10.57 -34.46 51.25
C HIS A 602 11.20 -34.60 49.86
N LEU A 603 10.56 -34.04 48.84
CA LEU A 603 11.03 -34.10 47.45
C LEU A 603 11.95 -32.93 47.12
N GLY A 604 11.92 -31.85 47.91
CA GLY A 604 12.59 -30.60 47.57
C GLY A 604 11.84 -29.83 46.49
N TRP A 605 12.53 -28.89 45.85
CA TRP A 605 11.98 -28.11 44.74
C TRP A 605 11.78 -28.99 43.51
N ILE A 606 10.53 -29.20 43.13
CA ILE A 606 10.12 -29.99 41.98
C ILE A 606 9.16 -29.16 41.12
N MET A 607 9.25 -29.32 39.80
CA MET A 607 8.40 -28.60 38.85
C MET A 607 6.93 -29.00 39.02
N SER A 608 6.04 -28.01 38.90
CA SER A 608 4.63 -28.26 38.70
C SER A 608 4.44 -29.14 37.47
N SER A 609 3.51 -30.08 37.53
CA SER A 609 3.25 -31.11 36.51
C SER A 609 4.38 -32.12 36.26
N GLU A 610 5.44 -32.15 37.07
CA GLU A 610 6.40 -33.26 37.04
C GLU A 610 5.69 -34.57 37.38
N GLU A 611 5.89 -35.63 36.58
CA GLU A 611 5.27 -36.93 36.77
C GLU A 611 6.19 -37.86 37.58
N LEU A 612 5.69 -38.34 38.71
CA LEU A 612 6.34 -39.38 39.51
C LEU A 612 5.69 -40.73 39.24
N THR A 613 6.50 -41.71 38.86
CA THR A 613 6.06 -43.11 38.64
C THR A 613 6.57 -44.06 39.70
N ASN A 614 7.62 -43.68 40.44
CA ASN A 614 8.22 -44.48 41.50
C ASN A 614 8.87 -43.59 42.57
N VAL A 615 9.09 -44.17 43.75
CA VAL A 615 9.75 -43.50 44.88
C VAL A 615 10.66 -44.49 45.62
N SER A 616 11.91 -44.10 45.85
CA SER A 616 12.82 -44.84 46.72
C SER A 616 12.61 -44.55 48.20
N ILE A 617 12.51 -45.61 49.01
CA ILE A 617 12.45 -45.60 50.48
C ILE A 617 13.57 -46.50 50.99
N GLY A 618 14.57 -45.92 51.67
CA GLY A 618 15.81 -46.63 51.99
C GLY A 618 16.56 -47.01 50.71
N SER A 619 17.00 -48.27 50.61
CA SER A 619 17.66 -48.83 49.42
C SER A 619 16.70 -49.41 48.38
N ALA A 620 15.39 -49.43 48.65
CA ALA A 620 14.37 -50.06 47.80
C ALA A 620 13.56 -49.00 47.05
N THR A 621 13.16 -49.32 45.81
CA THR A 621 12.35 -48.45 44.95
C THR A 621 10.97 -49.06 44.72
N TYR A 622 9.93 -48.29 45.03
CA TYR A 622 8.54 -48.72 44.94
C TYR A 622 7.84 -47.97 43.83
N THR A 623 7.14 -48.69 42.95
CA THR A 623 6.30 -48.06 41.92
C THR A 623 5.04 -47.49 42.56
N LEU A 624 4.56 -46.37 42.03
CA LEU A 624 3.27 -45.81 42.41
C LEU A 624 2.16 -46.62 41.71
N ARG A 625 1.01 -46.76 42.39
CA ARG A 625 -0.18 -47.42 41.84
C ARG A 625 -0.72 -46.71 40.60
N THR A 626 -0.64 -45.39 40.60
CA THR A 626 -0.91 -44.51 39.46
C THR A 626 0.18 -43.45 39.43
N PRO A 627 0.69 -43.06 38.24
CA PRO A 627 1.59 -41.92 38.17
C PRO A 627 0.96 -40.66 38.79
N LEU A 628 1.78 -39.89 39.50
CA LEU A 628 1.36 -38.69 40.20
C LEU A 628 1.96 -37.47 39.52
N LEU A 629 1.13 -36.53 39.07
CA LEU A 629 1.56 -35.20 38.69
C LEU A 629 1.66 -34.31 39.92
N ILE A 630 2.76 -33.58 40.08
CA ILE A 630 2.89 -32.61 41.17
C ILE A 630 2.00 -31.40 40.90
N THR A 631 1.02 -31.16 41.77
CA THR A 631 0.09 -30.02 41.65
C THR A 631 0.20 -29.02 42.79
N GLY A 632 1.07 -29.26 43.78
CA GLY A 632 1.26 -28.37 44.91
C GLY A 632 2.32 -28.82 45.91
N VAL A 633 2.36 -28.15 47.06
CA VAL A 633 3.35 -28.38 48.14
C VAL A 633 3.11 -29.72 48.86
N SER A 634 1.86 -30.13 49.05
CA SER A 634 1.50 -31.38 49.72
C SER A 634 0.81 -32.32 48.74
N ASN A 635 1.44 -33.46 48.47
CA ASN A 635 0.91 -34.47 47.56
C ASN A 635 0.77 -35.81 48.29
N THR A 636 -0.11 -36.67 47.79
CA THR A 636 -0.33 -38.01 48.34
C THR A 636 -0.27 -39.04 47.21
N ALA A 637 0.42 -40.15 47.44
CA ALA A 637 0.46 -41.27 46.51
C ALA A 637 0.31 -42.61 47.23
N VAL A 638 -0.18 -43.59 46.47
CA VAL A 638 -0.29 -44.99 46.90
C VAL A 638 0.80 -45.80 46.22
N LEU A 639 1.60 -46.52 47.00
CA LEU A 639 2.63 -47.45 46.50
C LEU A 639 1.99 -48.78 46.11
N ASN A 640 2.55 -49.45 45.10
CA ASN A 640 2.32 -50.88 44.85
C ASN A 640 3.08 -51.73 45.87
N ALA A 641 2.81 -51.54 47.15
CA ALA A 641 3.43 -52.25 48.25
C ALA A 641 2.46 -52.41 49.43
N LYS A 642 2.69 -53.42 50.27
CA LYS A 642 1.95 -53.65 51.51
C LYS A 642 2.91 -54.05 52.64
N TYR A 643 2.54 -53.74 53.88
CA TYR A 643 3.22 -54.33 55.03
C TYR A 643 2.86 -55.81 55.14
N GLY A 644 3.86 -56.64 55.38
CA GLY A 644 3.69 -58.06 55.62
C GLY A 644 4.88 -58.65 56.37
N SER A 645 4.61 -59.66 57.19
CA SER A 645 5.63 -60.51 57.78
C SER A 645 5.76 -61.79 56.95
N LEU A 646 6.98 -62.27 56.76
CA LEU A 646 7.27 -63.52 56.07
C LEU A 646 7.72 -64.55 57.10
N THR A 647 7.13 -65.74 57.05
CA THR A 647 7.59 -66.86 57.88
C THR A 647 8.60 -67.68 57.09
N VAL A 648 9.82 -67.74 57.60
CA VAL A 648 10.95 -68.43 56.95
C VAL A 648 11.19 -69.76 57.67
N ARG A 649 11.13 -70.84 56.89
CA ARG A 649 11.36 -72.21 57.35
C ARG A 649 12.51 -72.83 56.57
N ASP A 650 13.21 -73.77 57.18
CA ASP A 650 14.27 -74.53 56.53
C ASP A 650 13.74 -75.73 55.73
N ALA A 651 14.65 -76.51 55.15
CA ALA A 651 14.31 -77.68 54.33
C ALA A 651 13.54 -78.79 55.08
N LEU A 652 13.53 -78.78 56.42
CA LEU A 652 12.77 -79.70 57.26
C LEU A 652 11.44 -79.10 57.74
N GLY A 653 11.10 -77.89 57.28
CA GLY A 653 9.88 -77.18 57.66
C GLY A 653 9.95 -76.53 59.04
N LEU A 654 11.11 -76.53 59.70
CA LEU A 654 11.28 -75.89 61.01
C LEU A 654 11.56 -74.38 60.85
N PRO A 655 11.09 -73.53 61.78
CA PRO A 655 11.39 -72.11 61.74
C PRO A 655 12.89 -71.84 61.80
N ILE A 656 13.36 -70.82 61.09
CA ILE A 656 14.75 -70.34 61.19
C ILE A 656 14.76 -69.09 62.06
N PRO A 657 15.07 -69.18 63.37
CA PRO A 657 15.00 -68.02 64.27
C PRO A 657 16.28 -67.18 64.26
N PHE A 658 16.13 -65.88 64.53
CA PHE A 658 17.23 -64.93 64.79
C PHE A 658 18.26 -64.80 63.66
N VAL A 659 17.85 -65.01 62.41
CA VAL A 659 18.72 -64.91 61.23
C VAL A 659 18.32 -63.70 60.40
N GLN A 660 19.33 -62.98 59.90
CA GLN A 660 19.13 -61.97 58.87
C GLN A 660 18.80 -62.66 57.55
N VAL A 661 17.61 -62.36 57.02
CA VAL A 661 17.12 -62.88 55.73
C VAL A 661 17.14 -61.77 54.69
N VAL A 662 17.52 -62.12 53.46
CA VAL A 662 17.50 -61.21 52.32
C VAL A 662 16.34 -61.61 51.42
N ILE A 663 15.39 -60.71 51.23
CA ILE A 663 14.22 -60.88 50.37
C ILE A 663 14.55 -60.16 49.07
N LYS A 664 14.82 -60.93 48.01
CA LYS A 664 15.09 -60.39 46.70
C LYS A 664 13.78 -60.26 45.92
N CYS A 665 13.31 -59.04 45.71
CA CYS A 665 12.14 -58.72 44.90
C CYS A 665 12.65 -58.17 43.57
N ASP A 666 12.62 -58.96 42.51
CA ASP A 666 13.27 -58.66 41.23
C ASP A 666 14.74 -58.22 41.42
N ASP A 667 15.08 -56.96 41.09
CA ASP A 667 16.45 -56.40 41.18
C ASP A 667 16.78 -55.72 42.53
N GLN A 668 15.83 -55.68 43.48
CA GLN A 668 16.03 -55.03 44.78
C GLN A 668 16.03 -56.03 45.95
N GLU A 669 16.83 -55.72 46.97
CA GLU A 669 16.99 -56.54 48.17
C GLU A 669 16.44 -55.81 49.39
N ILE A 670 15.49 -56.46 50.09
CA ILE A 670 14.92 -56.02 51.36
C ILE A 670 15.44 -56.95 52.44
N THR A 671 15.99 -56.41 53.51
CA THR A 671 16.53 -57.22 54.62
C THR A 671 15.58 -57.22 55.80
N GLY A 672 15.48 -58.37 56.47
CA GLY A 672 14.71 -58.54 57.70
C GLY A 672 15.42 -59.48 58.67
N VAL A 673 14.99 -59.50 59.92
CA VAL A 673 15.50 -60.46 60.93
C VAL A 673 14.34 -61.30 61.42
N THR A 674 14.52 -62.61 61.51
CA THR A 674 13.48 -63.52 61.99
C THR A 674 13.45 -63.59 63.53
N ASN A 675 12.25 -63.72 64.11
CA ASN A 675 12.08 -63.97 65.55
C ASN A 675 12.15 -65.47 65.89
N ALA A 676 11.89 -65.86 67.15
CA ALA A 676 11.90 -67.25 67.61
C ALA A 676 10.97 -68.20 66.81
N TYR A 677 9.96 -67.67 66.14
CA TYR A 677 9.01 -68.42 65.31
C TYR A 677 9.35 -68.38 63.82
N GLY A 678 10.52 -67.87 63.44
CA GLY A 678 10.96 -67.75 62.05
C GLY A 678 10.24 -66.65 61.27
N ALA A 679 9.44 -65.80 61.92
CA ALA A 679 8.73 -64.70 61.27
C ALA A 679 9.57 -63.42 61.28
N THR A 680 9.62 -62.71 60.15
CA THR A 680 10.25 -61.38 60.06
C THR A 680 9.41 -60.33 60.80
N GLN A 681 10.02 -59.18 61.13
CA GLN A 681 9.22 -57.96 61.39
C GLN A 681 8.32 -57.62 60.19
N GLU A 682 7.34 -56.73 60.36
CA GLU A 682 6.58 -56.20 59.21
C GLU A 682 7.53 -55.45 58.29
N LEU A 683 7.62 -55.92 57.05
CA LEU A 683 8.42 -55.32 55.99
C LEU A 683 7.47 -54.75 54.93
N LEU A 684 7.87 -53.64 54.32
CA LEU A 684 7.16 -53.08 53.19
C LEU A 684 7.52 -53.90 51.94
N ILE A 685 6.63 -54.78 51.50
CA ILE A 685 6.89 -55.72 50.41
C ILE A 685 6.17 -55.21 49.14
N PRO A 686 6.87 -55.06 48.00
CA PRO A 686 6.24 -54.72 46.73
C PRO A 686 5.19 -55.77 46.33
N THR A 687 4.02 -55.33 45.86
CA THR A 687 2.94 -56.23 45.41
C THR A 687 2.98 -56.50 43.91
N ASN A 688 3.77 -55.74 43.16
CA ASN A 688 3.91 -55.83 41.70
C ASN A 688 5.23 -56.51 41.27
N ALA A 689 5.98 -57.10 42.20
CA ALA A 689 7.25 -57.77 41.97
C ALA A 689 7.23 -59.18 42.55
N SER A 690 8.02 -60.10 41.97
CA SER A 690 8.16 -61.45 42.52
C SER A 690 9.28 -61.48 43.56
N CYS A 691 8.93 -61.75 44.82
CA CYS A 691 9.88 -61.76 45.94
C CYS A 691 10.29 -63.18 46.33
N VAL A 692 11.59 -63.46 46.34
CA VAL A 692 12.19 -64.72 46.79
C VAL A 692 13.03 -64.48 48.04
N VAL A 693 12.77 -65.27 49.09
CA VAL A 693 13.53 -65.20 50.33
C VAL A 693 14.77 -66.07 50.23
N LYS A 694 15.96 -65.49 50.47
CA LYS A 694 17.21 -66.23 50.65
C LYS A 694 17.47 -66.42 52.14
N ALA A 695 17.49 -67.69 52.56
CA ALA A 695 17.77 -68.10 53.93
C ALA A 695 18.68 -69.35 53.94
N PRO A 696 19.37 -69.66 55.05
CA PRO A 696 20.17 -70.87 55.18
C PRO A 696 19.34 -72.13 54.97
N PRO A 697 19.87 -73.19 54.30
CA PRO A 697 19.10 -74.39 53.99
C PRO A 697 18.71 -75.22 55.22
N ILE A 698 19.46 -75.12 56.33
CA ILE A 698 19.20 -75.80 57.60
C ILE A 698 19.32 -74.77 58.73
N GLY A 699 18.25 -74.60 59.52
CA GLY A 699 18.22 -73.67 60.65
C GLY A 699 18.77 -74.26 61.94
N TYR A 700 19.02 -73.41 62.94
CA TYR A 700 19.55 -73.82 64.26
C TYR A 700 18.70 -74.90 64.94
N TYR A 701 17.36 -74.80 64.84
CA TYR A 701 16.46 -75.82 65.38
C TYR A 701 16.63 -77.18 64.70
N SER A 702 16.77 -77.22 63.37
CA SER A 702 17.08 -78.46 62.65
C SER A 702 18.45 -79.01 62.98
N ILE A 703 19.48 -78.16 63.14
CA ILE A 703 20.81 -78.60 63.56
C ILE A 703 20.74 -79.23 64.96
N ALA A 704 20.04 -78.59 65.90
CA ALA A 704 19.86 -79.13 67.25
C ALA A 704 19.10 -80.47 67.24
N LEU A 705 18.07 -80.61 66.39
CA LEU A 705 17.26 -81.83 66.25
C LEU A 705 18.04 -82.97 65.56
N ILE A 706 18.82 -82.66 64.53
CA ILE A 706 19.74 -83.61 63.87
C ILE A 706 20.83 -84.05 64.85
N LEU A 707 21.44 -83.13 65.61
CA LEU A 707 22.46 -83.46 66.61
C LEU A 707 21.89 -84.29 67.77
N THR A 708 20.67 -83.99 68.25
CA THR A 708 20.01 -84.82 69.26
C THR A 708 19.62 -86.18 68.71
N PHE A 709 19.17 -86.29 67.46
CA PHE A 709 18.93 -87.58 66.81
C PHE A 709 20.21 -88.39 66.63
N ILE A 710 21.31 -87.78 66.16
CA ILE A 710 22.63 -88.42 66.05
C ILE A 710 23.14 -88.83 67.44
N LEU A 711 23.00 -87.99 68.46
CA LEU A 711 23.37 -88.31 69.84
C LEU A 711 22.53 -89.49 70.36
N LEU A 712 21.22 -89.53 70.06
CA LEU A 712 20.34 -90.65 70.42
C LEU A 712 20.78 -91.94 69.72
N VAL A 713 21.10 -91.88 68.42
CA VAL A 713 21.59 -93.02 67.63
C VAL A 713 22.96 -93.50 68.15
N VAL A 714 23.87 -92.59 68.52
CA VAL A 714 25.18 -92.92 69.11
C VAL A 714 25.01 -93.53 70.51
N ILE A 715 24.11 -93.02 71.34
CA ILE A 715 23.78 -93.57 72.66
C ILE A 715 23.16 -94.97 72.51
N ILE A 716 22.25 -95.18 71.55
CA ILE A 716 21.65 -96.48 71.24
C ILE A 716 22.73 -97.45 70.69
N TYR A 717 23.64 -96.98 69.84
CA TYR A 717 24.77 -97.76 69.32
C TYR A 717 25.74 -98.17 70.45
N TYR A 718 26.08 -97.26 71.37
CA TYR A 718 26.91 -97.57 72.55
C TYR A 718 26.21 -98.53 73.53
N ALA A 719 24.90 -98.38 73.74
CA ALA A 719 24.10 -99.27 74.58
C ALA A 719 23.97 -100.69 73.99
N LEU A 720 24.01 -100.84 72.66
CA LEU A 720 23.97 -102.15 71.99
C LEU A 720 25.35 -102.84 71.95
N HIS A 721 26.46 -102.09 71.86
CA HIS A 721 27.81 -102.67 71.72
C HIS A 721 28.52 -103.01 73.04
N HIS A 722 28.10 -102.48 74.20
CA HIS A 722 28.67 -102.83 75.51
C HIS A 722 28.02 -104.06 76.19
N SER A 723 27.20 -104.84 75.47
CA SER A 723 26.61 -106.10 75.99
C SER A 723 27.39 -107.37 75.65
N LYS A 724 28.58 -107.31 75.03
CA LYS A 724 29.41 -108.51 74.76
C LYS A 724 30.92 -108.28 74.93
N ALA A 725 31.53 -109.21 75.69
CA ALA A 725 32.94 -109.42 76.03
C ALA A 725 33.42 -108.66 77.28
N THR A 726 33.62 -109.22 78.49
CA THR A 726 34.06 -110.58 78.93
C THR A 726 35.23 -111.16 78.17
#